data_AF-A0A848H086-F1
#
_entry.id   AF-A0A848H086-F1
#
_cell.length_a   1.000
_cell.length_b   1.000
_cell.length_c   1.000
_cell.angle_alpha   90.00
_cell.angle_beta   90.00
_cell.angle_gamma   90.00
#
_symmetry.space_group_name_H-M   'P 1'
#
loop_
_entity.id
_entity.type
_entity.pdbx_description
1 polymer ?
#
loop_
_entity_poly.entity_id
_entity_poly.type
_entity_poly.pdbx_seq_one_letter_code
_entity_poly.pdbx_strand_id
1 'polypeptide(L)'
;MPSPATLLPFMHDVGQCDRALRELSLMWRMIESSTKMVCAEEAAAILPTMASTRRHFDRLEGELVASLVREKAAKVLRELGTKAQYVIDILVRNLYERTADVGFLATDPQLCAFVAGSGGTRAEVRERLRAYRSKYTVYEEILLLAPDGAVLAQIDDASPVQASSDPIVAQALQRDGFVQAFRASDLRPGRRHALLYARRMLHPATGQPVGVLCLCFRFEEEMAGIFRSHRDPAARYNMLLLDDANRCIASADEDWIPVGATVPVNRQGSDAVFMFRGRQYFCSTVAAQGYQGYAGPAGWQGQVMVPLDVAFQNDVQDGPDTLDAALREGLLAHAQSFSPPLHEILSAAETIRRVVWNGQVMTAGRRDGSARLQAVLEQISETGSRSNELFASSIRDLYATVLGSSLRDSEFVSHLLVDLLDRNLYERADDCRWWALTPLLRQALGRDADSLPAVTQTLQYINDLYTVYTRILVHDAEGTIVAQSQRADVAPLDLAAARIAPEMLERVAALRDEQGYVVSPFEPTPLYDGQPTYVYHAAIRSEDGMRVVGGIALVFDAAREFTAMLRDGLAGKPETSAFFVDRAGRIVASTDPARPPGSRLEIAPELLALDNGLSASRLVAHDGAYAIMGCTASSGYREFKVSDGYRDDIVAVVCERFGPVLARQRAQAAGVTLQGAADRRNNAHEFATFFCGGALVALDIAQVREARPASALTRMRIGCPERALGILRLDRGGQEQSVWVFDLGSLVCGRPSVLAANSQVVVVEHEGQAIGLLADELHAVSSYGEGQLSPTPFAAQHRLVRGIIRANGGACLVQLLDTACLFHVLRGTEPVPEILRLDDEEPLLLAA
;
A
#
# COMPACT_ATOMS: atom_id res chain seq x y z
N MET A 1 -11.95 -20.52 -11.21
CA MET A 1 -12.79 -19.62 -10.42
C MET A 1 -13.86 -20.40 -9.69
N PRO A 2 -13.86 -20.41 -8.35
CA PRO A 2 -15.03 -20.82 -7.60
C PRO A 2 -16.20 -19.92 -8.01
N SER A 3 -17.39 -20.50 -8.08
CA SER A 3 -18.59 -19.70 -8.33
C SER A 3 -18.73 -18.66 -7.23
N PRO A 4 -19.22 -17.43 -7.52
CA PRO A 4 -19.54 -16.46 -6.48
C PRO A 4 -20.41 -17.07 -5.36
N ALA A 5 -21.27 -18.03 -5.71
CA ALA A 5 -22.10 -18.79 -4.78
C ALA A 5 -21.31 -19.61 -3.73
N THR A 6 -20.06 -20.00 -4.03
CA THR A 6 -19.20 -20.75 -3.09
C THR A 6 -18.62 -19.83 -2.01
N LEU A 7 -18.30 -18.58 -2.35
CA LEU A 7 -17.63 -17.64 -1.43
C LEU A 7 -18.60 -16.71 -0.70
N LEU A 8 -19.76 -16.42 -1.30
CA LEU A 8 -20.78 -15.54 -0.74
C LEU A 8 -21.17 -15.86 0.72
N PRO A 9 -21.29 -17.14 1.16
CA PRO A 9 -21.61 -17.45 2.55
C PRO A 9 -20.59 -16.94 3.57
N PHE A 10 -19.34 -16.71 3.16
CA PHE A 10 -18.26 -16.23 4.01
C PHE A 10 -18.11 -14.71 3.98
N MET A 11 -18.80 -14.02 3.06
CA MET A 11 -18.75 -12.56 2.89
C MET A 11 -20.06 -11.93 3.34
N HIS A 12 -20.22 -11.74 4.66
CA HIS A 12 -21.50 -11.33 5.24
C HIS A 12 -22.06 -10.02 4.66
N ASP A 13 -21.21 -9.03 4.46
CA ASP A 13 -21.56 -7.72 3.92
C ASP A 13 -21.97 -7.78 2.44
N VAL A 14 -21.24 -8.56 1.63
CA VAL A 14 -21.63 -8.81 0.23
C VAL A 14 -22.95 -9.57 0.17
N GLY A 15 -23.18 -10.52 1.09
CA GLY A 15 -24.45 -11.22 1.22
C GLY A 15 -25.61 -10.30 1.65
N GLN A 16 -25.36 -9.28 2.46
CA GLN A 16 -26.36 -8.24 2.77
C GLN A 16 -26.68 -7.40 1.53
N CYS A 17 -25.67 -6.99 0.77
CA CYS A 17 -25.83 -6.27 -0.49
C CYS A 17 -26.65 -7.08 -1.51
N ASP A 18 -26.32 -8.36 -1.73
CA ASP A 18 -27.08 -9.26 -2.62
C ASP A 18 -28.56 -9.33 -2.22
N ARG A 19 -28.87 -9.45 -0.92
CA ARG A 19 -30.28 -9.44 -0.45
C ARG A 19 -30.98 -8.12 -0.73
N ALA A 20 -30.32 -6.99 -0.46
CA ALA A 20 -30.90 -5.67 -0.70
C ALA A 20 -31.17 -5.42 -2.20
N LEU A 21 -30.27 -5.86 -3.08
CA LEU A 21 -30.45 -5.74 -4.54
C LEU A 21 -31.62 -6.60 -5.04
N ARG A 22 -31.76 -7.83 -4.53
CA ARG A 22 -32.91 -8.69 -4.87
C ARG A 22 -34.24 -8.07 -4.44
N GLU A 23 -34.28 -7.45 -3.26
CA GLU A 23 -35.46 -6.72 -2.79
C GLU A 23 -35.81 -5.56 -3.73
N LEU A 24 -34.81 -4.79 -4.18
CA LEU A 24 -35.00 -3.72 -5.16
C LEU A 24 -35.52 -4.26 -6.51
N SER A 25 -34.94 -5.34 -7.04
CA SER A 25 -35.41 -5.97 -8.28
C SER A 25 -36.89 -6.39 -8.18
N LEU A 26 -37.30 -6.95 -7.03
CA LEU A 26 -38.69 -7.31 -6.76
C LEU A 26 -39.61 -6.08 -6.74
N MET A 27 -39.19 -4.98 -6.10
CA MET A 27 -39.96 -3.72 -6.09
C MET A 27 -40.15 -3.18 -7.51
N TRP A 28 -39.11 -3.15 -8.34
CA TRP A 28 -39.22 -2.73 -9.74
C TRP A 28 -40.18 -3.58 -10.56
N ARG A 29 -40.21 -4.91 -10.34
CA ARG A 29 -41.18 -5.81 -11.01
C ARG A 29 -42.61 -5.51 -10.57
N MET A 30 -42.84 -5.27 -9.28
CA MET A 30 -44.15 -4.92 -8.76
C MET A 30 -44.65 -3.59 -9.34
N ILE A 31 -43.79 -2.57 -9.39
CA ILE A 31 -44.12 -1.27 -9.99
C ILE A 31 -44.45 -1.45 -11.48
N GLU A 32 -43.61 -2.13 -12.28
CA GLU A 32 -43.86 -2.35 -13.71
C GLU A 32 -45.22 -3.06 -13.95
N SER A 33 -45.50 -4.11 -13.17
CA SER A 33 -46.77 -4.85 -13.28
C SER A 33 -47.97 -3.98 -12.90
N SER A 34 -47.85 -3.19 -11.84
CA SER A 34 -48.92 -2.33 -11.34
C SER A 34 -49.22 -1.20 -12.32
N THR A 35 -48.18 -0.57 -12.91
CA THR A 35 -48.32 0.46 -13.94
C THR A 35 -49.02 -0.09 -15.19
N LYS A 36 -48.66 -1.30 -15.65
CA LYS A 36 -49.34 -1.96 -16.78
C LYS A 36 -50.81 -2.29 -16.49
N MET A 37 -51.17 -2.56 -15.24
CA MET A 37 -52.55 -2.89 -14.86
C MET A 37 -53.42 -1.65 -14.62
N VAL A 38 -52.85 -0.56 -14.12
CA VAL A 38 -53.61 0.57 -13.58
C VAL A 38 -53.64 1.80 -14.51
N CYS A 39 -52.58 2.04 -15.28
CA CYS A 39 -52.42 3.28 -16.07
C CYS A 39 -51.66 3.08 -17.41
N ALA A 40 -51.90 1.97 -18.11
CA ALA A 40 -51.15 1.60 -19.32
C ALA A 40 -51.17 2.65 -20.44
N GLU A 41 -52.34 3.27 -20.71
CA GLU A 41 -52.47 4.29 -21.75
C GLU A 41 -51.79 5.61 -21.35
N GLU A 42 -51.95 6.01 -20.09
CA GLU A 42 -51.39 7.24 -19.51
C GLU A 42 -49.85 7.14 -19.38
N ALA A 43 -49.32 5.94 -19.13
CA ALA A 43 -47.90 5.66 -18.95
C ALA A 43 -47.18 5.12 -20.20
N ALA A 44 -47.84 5.12 -21.37
CA ALA A 44 -47.31 4.52 -22.61
C ALA A 44 -45.91 5.04 -22.99
N ALA A 45 -45.61 6.31 -22.71
CA ALA A 45 -44.32 6.94 -22.96
C ALA A 45 -43.21 6.52 -21.97
N ILE A 46 -43.56 6.02 -20.79
CA ILE A 46 -42.64 5.74 -19.67
C ILE A 46 -42.37 4.24 -19.51
N LEU A 47 -43.36 3.40 -19.83
CA LEU A 47 -43.30 1.93 -19.71
C LEU A 47 -42.09 1.28 -20.42
N PRO A 48 -41.72 1.65 -21.67
CA PRO A 48 -40.55 1.08 -22.33
C PRO A 48 -39.24 1.39 -21.59
N THR A 49 -39.13 2.61 -21.08
CA THR A 49 -37.96 3.07 -20.32
C THR A 49 -37.86 2.34 -18.99
N MET A 50 -38.97 2.16 -18.27
CA MET A 50 -39.00 1.36 -17.03
C MET A 50 -38.58 -0.10 -17.24
N ALA A 51 -39.10 -0.75 -18.29
CA ALA A 51 -38.75 -2.13 -18.61
C ALA A 51 -37.28 -2.28 -19.07
N SER A 52 -36.73 -1.25 -19.71
CA SER A 52 -35.29 -1.17 -20.04
C SER A 52 -34.45 -1.01 -18.77
N THR A 53 -34.79 -0.05 -17.92
CA THR A 53 -34.15 0.21 -16.63
C THR A 53 -34.13 -1.02 -15.72
N ARG A 54 -35.25 -1.73 -15.57
CA ARG A 54 -35.31 -2.94 -14.73
C ARG A 54 -34.35 -4.01 -15.23
N ARG A 55 -34.37 -4.31 -16.54
CA ARG A 55 -33.45 -5.28 -17.14
C ARG A 55 -31.99 -4.86 -16.95
N HIS A 56 -31.72 -3.56 -16.98
CA HIS A 56 -30.40 -3.01 -16.70
C HIS A 56 -30.00 -3.27 -15.25
N PHE A 57 -30.86 -2.98 -14.26
CA PHE A 57 -30.59 -3.27 -12.85
C PHE A 57 -30.40 -4.76 -12.57
N ASP A 58 -31.24 -5.63 -13.13
CA ASP A 58 -31.12 -7.08 -12.94
C ASP A 58 -29.76 -7.61 -13.43
N ARG A 59 -29.24 -7.07 -14.54
CA ARG A 59 -27.89 -7.38 -15.05
C ARG A 59 -26.81 -6.84 -14.10
N LEU A 60 -26.94 -5.58 -13.70
CA LEU A 60 -25.97 -4.87 -12.87
C LEU A 60 -25.87 -5.47 -11.46
N GLU A 61 -26.96 -5.98 -10.90
CA GLU A 61 -26.99 -6.72 -9.64
C GLU A 61 -26.03 -7.92 -9.69
N GLY A 62 -26.20 -8.79 -10.68
CA GLY A 62 -25.37 -9.99 -10.84
C GLY A 62 -23.89 -9.65 -11.10
N GLU A 63 -23.64 -8.63 -11.93
CA GLU A 63 -22.28 -8.17 -12.23
C GLU A 63 -21.61 -7.54 -11.01
N LEU A 64 -22.33 -6.74 -10.23
CA LEU A 64 -21.82 -6.07 -9.03
C LEU A 64 -21.47 -7.09 -7.94
N VAL A 65 -22.41 -7.97 -7.58
CA VAL A 65 -22.15 -8.99 -6.54
C VAL A 65 -20.97 -9.87 -6.94
N ALA A 66 -20.92 -10.31 -8.20
CA ALA A 66 -19.81 -11.10 -8.69
C ALA A 66 -18.49 -10.32 -8.68
N SER A 67 -18.51 -9.02 -8.98
CA SER A 67 -17.34 -8.14 -8.90
C SER A 67 -16.85 -7.96 -7.47
N LEU A 68 -17.75 -7.73 -6.52
CA LEU A 68 -17.43 -7.58 -5.10
C LEU A 68 -16.79 -8.86 -4.53
N VAL A 69 -17.37 -10.02 -4.85
CA VAL A 69 -16.81 -11.32 -4.45
C VAL A 69 -15.41 -11.51 -5.03
N ARG A 70 -15.23 -11.26 -6.34
CA ARG A 70 -13.92 -11.39 -6.99
C ARG A 70 -12.88 -10.46 -6.38
N GLU A 71 -13.22 -9.20 -6.17
CA GLU A 71 -12.26 -8.21 -5.66
C GLU A 71 -11.86 -8.51 -4.22
N LYS A 72 -12.82 -8.92 -3.37
CA LYS A 72 -12.51 -9.35 -2.00
C LYS A 72 -11.64 -10.61 -1.96
N ALA A 73 -11.92 -11.59 -2.81
CA ALA A 73 -11.09 -12.80 -2.89
C ALA A 73 -9.68 -12.49 -3.41
N ALA A 74 -9.58 -11.70 -4.48
CA ALA A 74 -8.31 -11.26 -5.04
C ALA A 74 -7.47 -10.48 -4.02
N LYS A 75 -8.11 -9.60 -3.23
CA LYS A 75 -7.47 -8.89 -2.11
C LYS A 75 -6.83 -9.86 -1.13
N VAL A 76 -7.60 -10.81 -0.58
CA VAL A 76 -7.07 -11.78 0.39
C VAL A 76 -5.91 -12.57 -0.21
N LEU A 77 -6.03 -13.05 -1.45
CA LEU A 77 -4.97 -13.81 -2.10
C LEU A 77 -3.70 -12.98 -2.36
N ARG A 78 -3.83 -11.69 -2.72
CA ARG A 78 -2.71 -10.76 -2.83
C ARG A 78 -1.99 -10.60 -1.50
N GLU A 79 -2.73 -10.35 -0.42
CA GLU A 79 -2.18 -10.24 0.94
C GLU A 79 -1.40 -11.50 1.35
N LEU A 80 -2.00 -12.68 1.15
CA LEU A 80 -1.34 -13.97 1.44
C LEU A 80 -0.09 -14.18 0.58
N GLY A 81 -0.12 -13.80 -0.70
CA GLY A 81 1.02 -13.91 -1.60
C GLY A 81 2.19 -13.03 -1.19
N THR A 82 1.92 -11.78 -0.83
CA THR A 82 2.94 -10.86 -0.32
C THR A 82 3.58 -11.39 0.97
N LYS A 83 2.78 -11.91 1.90
CA LYS A 83 3.28 -12.55 3.14
C LYS A 83 4.05 -13.84 2.88
N ALA A 84 3.64 -14.66 1.90
CA ALA A 84 4.33 -15.89 1.53
C ALA A 84 5.70 -15.61 0.90
N GLN A 85 5.78 -14.63 -0.01
CA GLN A 85 7.04 -14.17 -0.60
C GLN A 85 8.00 -13.66 0.48
N TYR A 86 7.50 -12.87 1.43
CA TYR A 86 8.25 -12.37 2.57
C TYR A 86 8.95 -13.50 3.36
N VAL A 87 8.19 -14.54 3.75
CA VAL A 87 8.72 -15.66 4.57
C VAL A 87 9.95 -16.27 3.92
N ILE A 88 9.89 -16.52 2.62
CA ILE A 88 10.96 -17.20 1.91
C ILE A 88 12.12 -16.26 1.56
N ASP A 89 11.85 -15.02 1.19
CA ASP A 89 12.91 -14.10 0.74
C ASP A 89 13.79 -13.61 1.88
N ILE A 90 13.22 -13.30 3.06
CA ILE A 90 14.03 -12.95 4.25
C ILE A 90 14.96 -14.11 4.60
N LEU A 91 14.41 -15.32 4.64
CA LEU A 91 15.19 -16.50 4.96
C LEU A 91 16.32 -16.72 3.94
N VAL A 92 16.03 -16.67 2.64
CA VAL A 92 17.05 -16.89 1.60
C VAL A 92 18.14 -15.82 1.64
N ARG A 93 17.80 -14.56 1.92
CA ARG A 93 18.79 -13.48 2.14
C ARG A 93 19.68 -13.79 3.35
N ASN A 94 19.10 -14.15 4.50
CA ASN A 94 19.86 -14.51 5.69
C ASN A 94 20.78 -15.71 5.47
N LEU A 95 20.33 -16.68 4.66
CA LEU A 95 21.06 -17.90 4.36
C LEU A 95 22.19 -17.70 3.35
N TYR A 96 22.12 -16.65 2.51
CA TYR A 96 23.16 -16.32 1.54
C TYR A 96 24.49 -16.02 2.25
N GLU A 97 24.48 -15.18 3.29
CA GLU A 97 25.70 -14.80 4.01
C GLU A 97 26.41 -16.00 4.65
N ARG A 98 25.65 -17.01 5.06
CA ARG A 98 26.19 -18.26 5.63
C ARG A 98 27.10 -19.01 4.65
N THR A 99 26.89 -18.80 3.34
CA THR A 99 27.75 -19.38 2.29
C THR A 99 29.12 -18.71 2.24
N ALA A 100 29.20 -17.41 2.52
CA ALA A 100 30.44 -16.66 2.65
C ALA A 100 31.12 -16.97 3.99
N ASP A 101 30.35 -17.05 5.07
CA ASP A 101 30.84 -17.30 6.43
C ASP A 101 31.60 -18.62 6.55
N VAL A 102 30.99 -19.74 6.09
CA VAL A 102 31.66 -21.04 6.06
C VAL A 102 32.86 -21.02 5.11
N GLY A 103 32.79 -20.18 4.08
CA GLY A 103 33.87 -19.97 3.13
C GLY A 103 35.10 -19.35 3.77
N PHE A 104 34.91 -18.24 4.47
CA PHE A 104 35.97 -17.47 5.10
C PHE A 104 36.52 -18.21 6.33
N LEU A 105 35.65 -18.70 7.22
CA LEU A 105 36.11 -19.35 8.45
C LEU A 105 36.87 -20.66 8.18
N ALA A 106 36.56 -21.37 7.09
CA ALA A 106 37.31 -22.56 6.67
C ALA A 106 38.75 -22.26 6.21
N THR A 107 39.09 -20.99 5.97
CA THR A 107 40.44 -20.53 5.60
C THR A 107 41.22 -19.95 6.77
N ASP A 108 40.64 -19.94 7.98
CA ASP A 108 41.28 -19.42 9.17
C ASP A 108 42.61 -20.14 9.48
N PRO A 109 43.76 -19.43 9.53
CA PRO A 109 45.06 -20.07 9.68
C PRO A 109 45.21 -20.90 10.96
N GLN A 110 44.61 -20.46 12.07
CA GLN A 110 44.71 -21.17 13.35
C GLN A 110 43.87 -22.45 13.32
N LEU A 111 42.66 -22.39 12.74
CA LEU A 111 41.80 -23.57 12.59
C LEU A 111 42.41 -24.57 11.60
N CYS A 112 42.94 -24.10 10.47
CA CYS A 112 43.61 -24.95 9.46
C CYS A 112 44.85 -25.66 10.03
N ALA A 113 45.69 -24.96 10.81
CA ALA A 113 46.86 -25.55 11.45
C ALA A 113 46.48 -26.67 12.43
N PHE A 114 45.41 -26.47 13.21
CA PHE A 114 44.88 -27.46 14.15
C PHE A 114 44.31 -28.69 13.46
N VAL A 115 43.48 -28.50 12.44
CA VAL A 115 42.91 -29.62 11.68
C VAL A 115 44.00 -30.41 10.95
N ALA A 116 45.06 -29.74 10.50
CA ALA A 116 46.25 -30.39 9.93
C ALA A 116 47.16 -31.09 10.96
N GLY A 117 46.88 -30.96 12.27
CA GLY A 117 47.72 -31.51 13.35
C GLY A 117 49.09 -30.83 13.48
N SER A 118 49.22 -29.61 12.98
CA SER A 118 50.49 -28.85 12.89
C SER A 118 50.61 -27.73 13.92
N GLY A 119 49.53 -27.38 14.64
CA GLY A 119 49.58 -26.39 15.72
C GLY A 119 48.24 -26.16 16.41
N GLY A 120 48.26 -25.55 17.59
CA GLY A 120 47.07 -25.22 18.38
C GLY A 120 46.55 -26.39 19.23
N THR A 121 45.88 -26.04 20.32
CA THR A 121 45.20 -26.98 21.22
C THR A 121 43.69 -26.95 20.99
N ARG A 122 43.00 -28.04 21.38
CA ARG A 122 41.53 -28.09 21.32
C ARG A 122 40.86 -26.96 22.12
N ALA A 123 41.49 -26.52 23.22
CA ALA A 123 40.97 -25.43 24.05
C ALA A 123 41.07 -24.08 23.34
N GLU A 124 42.22 -23.75 22.75
CA GLU A 124 42.41 -22.50 21.99
C GLU A 124 41.48 -22.42 20.78
N VAL A 125 41.37 -23.51 20.03
CA VAL A 125 40.47 -23.58 18.86
C VAL A 125 39.02 -23.40 19.28
N ARG A 126 38.60 -24.05 20.37
CA ARG A 126 37.25 -23.90 20.90
C ARG A 126 36.97 -22.46 21.30
N GLU A 127 37.91 -21.79 21.95
CA GLU A 127 37.76 -20.39 22.32
C GLU A 127 37.63 -19.50 21.09
N ARG A 128 38.44 -19.75 20.05
CA ARG A 128 38.33 -19.06 18.76
C ARG A 128 36.96 -19.25 18.10
N LEU A 129 36.44 -20.47 18.08
CA LEU A 129 35.11 -20.75 17.53
C LEU A 129 33.99 -20.11 18.37
N ARG A 130 34.12 -20.05 19.70
CA ARG A 130 33.19 -19.34 20.59
C ARG A 130 33.23 -17.83 20.36
N ALA A 131 34.43 -17.26 20.17
CA ALA A 131 34.60 -15.85 19.84
C ALA A 131 33.91 -15.49 18.52
N TYR A 132 33.94 -16.38 17.51
CA TYR A 132 33.17 -16.23 16.28
C TYR A 132 31.66 -16.26 16.55
N ARG A 133 31.16 -17.33 17.19
CA ARG A 133 29.72 -17.49 17.51
C ARG A 133 29.15 -16.37 18.38
N SER A 134 29.97 -15.76 19.24
CA SER A 134 29.54 -14.65 20.10
C SER A 134 29.22 -13.36 19.32
N LYS A 135 29.76 -13.22 18.11
CA LYS A 135 29.47 -12.11 17.19
C LYS A 135 28.31 -12.52 16.29
N TYR A 136 28.45 -13.66 15.60
CA TYR A 136 27.41 -14.23 14.75
C TYR A 136 26.49 -15.18 15.53
N THR A 137 25.54 -14.63 16.30
CA THR A 137 24.64 -15.41 17.17
C THR A 137 23.62 -16.25 16.40
N VAL A 138 23.59 -16.12 15.08
CA VAL A 138 22.84 -16.95 14.12
C VAL A 138 23.24 -18.43 14.15
N TYR A 139 24.43 -18.75 14.67
CA TYR A 139 24.90 -20.13 14.78
C TYR A 139 24.60 -20.74 16.16
N GLU A 140 24.17 -22.00 16.16
CA GLU A 140 24.04 -22.78 17.40
C GLU A 140 25.27 -23.64 17.68
N GLU A 141 25.92 -24.14 16.64
CA GLU A 141 27.05 -25.06 16.76
C GLU A 141 28.05 -24.87 15.61
N ILE A 142 29.32 -25.10 15.89
CA ILE A 142 30.42 -25.04 14.94
C ILE A 142 31.35 -26.21 15.24
N LEU A 143 31.51 -27.11 14.28
CA LEU A 143 32.34 -28.31 14.41
C LEU A 143 33.51 -28.29 13.43
N LEU A 144 34.65 -28.82 13.89
CA LEU A 144 35.78 -29.21 13.04
C LEU A 144 35.85 -30.73 12.98
N LEU A 145 35.87 -31.28 11.78
CA LEU A 145 35.87 -32.71 11.54
C LEU A 145 37.12 -33.15 10.77
N ALA A 146 37.66 -34.30 11.13
CA ALA A 146 38.67 -35.00 10.37
C ALA A 146 38.06 -35.61 9.08
N PRO A 147 38.88 -36.02 8.09
CA PRO A 147 38.38 -36.57 6.84
C PRO A 147 37.57 -37.87 6.98
N ASP A 148 37.77 -38.59 8.08
CA ASP A 148 37.03 -39.82 8.44
C ASP A 148 35.74 -39.54 9.23
N GLY A 149 35.42 -38.26 9.51
CA GLY A 149 34.24 -37.84 10.26
C GLY A 149 34.45 -37.74 11.77
N ALA A 150 35.65 -38.00 12.32
CA ALA A 150 35.91 -37.78 13.73
C ALA A 150 35.84 -36.28 14.10
N VAL A 151 35.16 -35.93 15.20
CA VAL A 151 35.03 -34.54 15.64
C VAL A 151 36.28 -34.12 16.40
N LEU A 152 37.04 -33.19 15.81
CA LEU A 152 38.29 -32.66 16.36
C LEU A 152 38.01 -31.58 17.41
N ALA A 153 37.05 -30.69 17.14
CA ALA A 153 36.60 -29.64 18.04
C ALA A 153 35.13 -29.30 17.79
N GLN A 154 34.45 -28.81 18.84
CA GLN A 154 33.09 -28.27 18.79
C GLN A 154 32.92 -27.20 19.87
N ILE A 155 31.92 -26.32 19.74
CA ILE A 155 31.70 -25.21 20.69
C ILE A 155 30.84 -25.59 21.90
N ASP A 156 29.83 -26.46 21.72
CA ASP A 156 28.98 -26.92 22.81
C ASP A 156 29.64 -28.10 23.54
N ASP A 157 29.98 -27.96 24.81
CA ASP A 157 30.50 -29.07 25.61
C ASP A 157 29.39 -29.90 26.28
N ALA A 158 28.15 -29.40 26.30
CA ALA A 158 27.03 -30.09 26.94
C ALA A 158 26.48 -31.25 26.08
N SER A 159 26.68 -31.17 24.75
CA SER A 159 26.21 -32.17 23.78
C SER A 159 27.38 -32.73 22.94
N PRO A 160 28.30 -33.52 23.53
CA PRO A 160 29.49 -34.02 22.85
C PRO A 160 29.14 -34.93 21.65
N VAL A 161 29.62 -34.57 20.46
CA VAL A 161 29.64 -35.44 19.29
C VAL A 161 31.05 -35.99 19.12
N GLN A 162 31.19 -37.32 19.02
CA GLN A 162 32.51 -37.96 18.88
C GLN A 162 32.93 -38.13 17.43
N ALA A 163 31.99 -38.53 16.57
CA ALA A 163 32.18 -38.71 15.14
C ALA A 163 30.84 -38.55 14.43
N SER A 164 30.89 -38.30 13.13
CA SER A 164 29.73 -38.20 12.26
C SER A 164 29.88 -39.11 11.05
N SER A 165 28.77 -39.74 10.69
CA SER A 165 28.56 -40.52 9.47
C SER A 165 27.77 -39.74 8.41
N ASP A 166 27.46 -38.46 8.69
CA ASP A 166 26.64 -37.64 7.81
C ASP A 166 27.34 -37.46 6.44
N PRO A 167 26.62 -37.69 5.32
CA PRO A 167 27.19 -37.56 3.97
C PRO A 167 27.80 -36.18 3.66
N ILE A 168 27.44 -35.13 4.41
CA ILE A 168 27.95 -33.78 4.20
C ILE A 168 29.47 -33.71 4.35
N VAL A 169 30.08 -34.55 5.18
CA VAL A 169 31.55 -34.59 5.38
C VAL A 169 32.23 -35.02 4.09
N ALA A 170 31.84 -36.17 3.54
CA ALA A 170 32.39 -36.69 2.28
C ALA A 170 32.11 -35.75 1.10
N GLN A 171 30.91 -35.16 1.04
CA GLN A 171 30.53 -34.21 0.00
C GLN A 171 31.38 -32.92 0.06
N ALA A 172 31.63 -32.38 1.26
CA ALA A 172 32.44 -31.19 1.44
C ALA A 172 33.90 -31.41 1.04
N LEU A 173 34.48 -32.58 1.35
CA LEU A 173 35.85 -32.94 0.96
C LEU A 173 36.06 -33.00 -0.56
N GLN A 174 35.04 -33.43 -1.30
CA GLN A 174 35.10 -33.65 -2.76
C GLN A 174 34.81 -32.40 -3.59
N ARG A 175 34.17 -31.38 -3.00
CA ARG A 175 33.71 -30.19 -3.72
C ARG A 175 34.64 -29.00 -3.49
N ASP A 176 34.89 -28.24 -4.54
CA ASP A 176 35.50 -26.91 -4.41
C ASP A 176 34.39 -25.88 -4.19
N GLY A 177 34.12 -25.57 -2.92
CA GLY A 177 33.02 -24.69 -2.49
C GLY A 177 32.32 -25.22 -1.23
N PHE A 178 31.21 -24.56 -0.85
CA PHE A 178 30.40 -25.03 0.27
C PHE A 178 29.43 -26.15 -0.16
N VAL A 179 29.00 -26.93 0.82
CA VAL A 179 27.90 -27.89 0.73
C VAL A 179 26.88 -27.51 1.80
N GLN A 180 25.59 -27.60 1.47
CA GLN A 180 24.51 -27.35 2.42
C GLN A 180 23.56 -28.53 2.52
N ALA A 181 22.95 -28.72 3.69
CA ALA A 181 21.94 -29.74 3.91
C ALA A 181 20.93 -29.32 4.98
N PHE A 182 19.68 -29.73 4.80
CA PHE A 182 18.65 -29.66 5.83
C PHE A 182 18.05 -31.05 6.05
N ARG A 183 18.45 -31.71 7.14
CA ARG A 183 18.02 -33.08 7.47
C ARG A 183 18.30 -33.41 8.94
N ALA A 184 17.74 -34.51 9.44
CA ALA A 184 18.24 -35.12 10.68
C ALA A 184 19.72 -35.50 10.49
N SER A 185 20.56 -35.17 11.47
CA SER A 185 22.01 -35.38 11.40
C SER A 185 22.58 -35.75 12.76
N ASP A 186 23.54 -36.67 12.78
CA ASP A 186 24.27 -37.05 14.00
C ASP A 186 25.21 -35.94 14.50
N LEU A 187 25.46 -34.91 13.69
CA LEU A 187 26.14 -33.67 14.09
C LEU A 187 25.33 -32.82 15.07
N ARG A 188 24.01 -33.00 15.10
CA ARG A 188 23.08 -32.32 16.04
C ARG A 188 22.09 -33.34 16.61
N PRO A 189 22.54 -34.23 17.50
CA PRO A 189 21.68 -35.25 18.07
C PRO A 189 20.53 -34.61 18.85
N GLY A 190 19.34 -35.18 18.72
CA GLY A 190 18.12 -34.69 19.40
C GLY A 190 17.38 -33.55 18.68
N ARG A 191 17.94 -32.99 17.60
CA ARG A 191 17.21 -32.06 16.71
C ARG A 191 16.43 -32.84 15.64
N ARG A 192 15.23 -32.36 15.28
CA ARG A 192 14.42 -32.96 14.20
C ARG A 192 15.14 -32.86 12.85
N HIS A 193 15.65 -31.67 12.56
CA HIS A 193 16.48 -31.39 11.40
C HIS A 193 17.55 -30.37 11.81
N ALA A 194 18.69 -30.39 11.13
CA ALA A 194 19.75 -29.40 11.25
C ALA A 194 20.00 -28.78 9.88
N LEU A 195 20.13 -27.44 9.85
CA LEU A 195 20.57 -26.71 8.66
C LEU A 195 22.10 -26.54 8.75
N LEU A 196 22.79 -27.30 7.91
CA LEU A 196 24.24 -27.45 7.93
C LEU A 196 24.87 -26.77 6.73
N TYR A 197 25.95 -26.04 6.96
CA TYR A 197 26.86 -25.54 5.94
C TYR A 197 28.25 -26.11 6.20
N ALA A 198 28.86 -26.74 5.20
CA ALA A 198 30.16 -27.36 5.35
C ALA A 198 31.11 -27.00 4.22
N ARG A 199 32.40 -26.89 4.54
CA ARG A 199 33.46 -26.67 3.56
C ARG A 199 34.73 -27.40 3.97
N ARG A 200 35.43 -27.96 2.97
CA ARG A 200 36.76 -28.56 3.19
C ARG A 200 37.75 -27.51 3.68
N MET A 201 38.60 -27.93 4.61
CA MET A 201 39.74 -27.15 5.09
C MET A 201 41.02 -27.71 4.48
N LEU A 202 41.94 -26.82 4.08
CA LEU A 202 43.16 -27.19 3.38
C LEU A 202 44.37 -27.07 4.29
N HIS A 203 45.33 -27.99 4.11
CA HIS A 203 46.61 -27.93 4.81
C HIS A 203 47.35 -26.64 4.43
N PRO A 204 47.83 -25.83 5.40
CA PRO A 204 48.49 -24.55 5.10
C PRO A 204 49.69 -24.66 4.15
N ALA A 205 50.53 -25.69 4.30
CA ALA A 205 51.70 -25.92 3.46
C ALA A 205 51.46 -26.73 2.16
N THR A 206 50.61 -27.76 2.18
CA THR A 206 50.47 -28.70 1.05
C THR A 206 49.25 -28.44 0.18
N GLY A 207 48.29 -27.62 0.65
CA GLY A 207 47.02 -27.36 -0.04
C GLY A 207 46.08 -28.55 -0.12
N GLN A 208 46.40 -29.69 0.49
CA GLN A 208 45.54 -30.88 0.47
C GLN A 208 44.38 -30.75 1.47
N PRO A 209 43.19 -31.30 1.17
CA PRO A 209 42.09 -31.36 2.15
C PRO A 209 42.49 -32.15 3.40
N VAL A 210 42.40 -31.51 4.58
CA VAL A 210 42.77 -32.10 5.89
C VAL A 210 41.59 -32.29 6.83
N GLY A 211 40.43 -31.74 6.49
CA GLY A 211 39.21 -31.89 7.29
C GLY A 211 38.08 -31.01 6.76
N VAL A 212 37.05 -30.84 7.58
CA VAL A 212 35.83 -30.11 7.24
C VAL A 212 35.45 -29.17 8.38
N LEU A 213 35.16 -27.91 8.06
CA LEU A 213 34.43 -27.01 8.94
C LEU A 213 32.94 -27.18 8.68
N CYS A 214 32.14 -27.34 9.75
CA CYS A 214 30.69 -27.41 9.66
C CYS A 214 30.03 -26.38 10.59
N LEU A 215 29.19 -25.52 10.02
CA LEU A 215 28.36 -24.54 10.73
C LEU A 215 26.92 -25.05 10.81
N CYS A 216 26.33 -25.01 12.01
CA CYS A 216 24.93 -25.35 12.24
C CYS A 216 24.13 -24.08 12.53
N PHE A 217 23.20 -23.76 11.65
CA PHE A 217 22.37 -22.56 11.74
C PHE A 217 21.19 -22.75 12.71
N ARG A 218 20.85 -21.70 13.47
CA ARG A 218 19.68 -21.63 14.36
C ARG A 218 18.36 -21.49 13.59
N PHE A 219 18.06 -22.51 12.79
CA PHE A 219 16.91 -22.48 11.88
C PHE A 219 15.57 -22.30 12.62
N GLU A 220 15.34 -23.02 13.71
CA GLU A 220 14.09 -22.97 14.47
C GLU A 220 13.87 -21.58 15.09
N GLU A 221 14.89 -21.01 15.74
CA GLU A 221 14.80 -19.69 16.34
C GLU A 221 14.66 -18.58 15.29
N GLU A 222 15.35 -18.71 14.16
CA GLU A 222 15.25 -17.75 13.06
C GLU A 222 13.83 -17.72 12.47
N MET A 223 13.26 -18.89 12.18
CA MET A 223 11.89 -18.98 11.68
C MET A 223 10.89 -18.45 12.70
N ALA A 224 11.08 -18.73 13.99
CA ALA A 224 10.24 -18.17 15.05
C ALA A 224 10.31 -16.63 15.11
N GLY A 225 11.48 -16.05 14.87
CA GLY A 225 11.67 -14.59 14.76
C GLY A 225 10.91 -14.02 13.56
N ILE A 226 11.16 -14.57 12.36
CA ILE A 226 10.50 -14.17 11.11
C ILE A 226 8.97 -14.20 11.26
N PHE A 227 8.43 -15.29 11.83
CA PHE A 227 7.00 -15.44 12.04
C PHE A 227 6.48 -14.45 13.08
N ARG A 228 7.16 -14.25 14.22
CA ARG A 228 6.69 -13.33 15.27
C ARG A 228 6.55 -11.90 14.78
N SER A 229 7.50 -11.42 13.97
CA SER A 229 7.48 -10.04 13.47
C SER A 229 6.34 -9.79 12.48
N HIS A 230 5.82 -10.81 11.80
CA HIS A 230 4.88 -10.64 10.67
C HIS A 230 3.58 -11.45 10.79
N ARG A 231 3.39 -12.15 11.92
CA ARG A 231 2.16 -12.88 12.22
C ARG A 231 1.01 -11.89 12.38
N ASP A 232 -0.17 -12.31 11.98
CA ASP A 232 -1.40 -11.58 12.28
C ASP A 232 -1.60 -11.50 13.79
N PRO A 233 -1.72 -10.30 14.40
CA PRO A 233 -2.08 -10.18 15.80
C PRO A 233 -3.40 -10.88 16.14
N ALA A 234 -4.34 -10.93 15.19
CA ALA A 234 -5.61 -11.65 15.31
C ALA A 234 -5.50 -13.16 15.01
N ALA A 235 -4.30 -13.65 14.63
CA ALA A 235 -4.01 -15.04 14.31
C ALA A 235 -4.96 -15.69 13.28
N ARG A 236 -5.47 -14.93 12.30
CA ARG A 236 -6.43 -15.46 11.30
C ARG A 236 -5.77 -16.37 10.27
N TYR A 237 -4.47 -16.24 10.04
CA TYR A 237 -3.72 -17.05 9.09
C TYR A 237 -2.50 -17.71 9.76
N ASN A 238 -2.02 -18.78 9.14
CA ASN A 238 -0.78 -19.45 9.51
C ASN A 238 0.26 -19.29 8.41
N MET A 239 1.50 -18.97 8.80
CA MET A 239 2.65 -18.82 7.91
C MET A 239 3.51 -20.07 8.00
N LEU A 240 3.93 -20.60 6.86
CA LEU A 240 4.62 -21.87 6.73
C LEU A 240 5.84 -21.73 5.84
N LEU A 241 6.85 -22.54 6.11
CA LEU A 241 7.91 -22.87 5.17
C LEU A 241 7.74 -24.34 4.74
N LEU A 242 7.85 -24.62 3.45
CA LEU A 242 7.68 -25.94 2.86
C LEU A 242 8.94 -26.43 2.16
N ASP A 243 9.12 -27.75 2.11
CA ASP A 243 10.10 -28.41 1.25
C ASP A 243 9.56 -28.70 -0.18
N ASP A 244 10.39 -29.32 -1.01
CA ASP A 244 10.08 -29.70 -2.39
C ASP A 244 8.91 -30.70 -2.51
N ALA A 245 8.65 -31.47 -1.45
CA ALA A 245 7.56 -32.42 -1.34
C ALA A 245 6.27 -31.82 -0.74
N ASN A 246 6.20 -30.49 -0.57
CA ASN A 246 5.10 -29.77 0.05
C ASN A 246 4.87 -30.12 1.53
N ARG A 247 5.91 -30.61 2.23
CA ARG A 247 5.84 -30.84 3.68
C ARG A 247 6.22 -29.57 4.41
N CYS A 248 5.45 -29.24 5.44
CA CYS A 248 5.76 -28.16 6.35
C CYS A 248 7.07 -28.47 7.09
N ILE A 249 8.07 -27.60 6.93
CA ILE A 249 9.37 -27.67 7.63
C ILE A 249 9.52 -26.61 8.72
N ALA A 250 8.72 -25.54 8.67
CA ALA A 250 8.50 -24.61 9.77
C ALA A 250 7.08 -24.07 9.74
N SER A 251 6.50 -23.79 10.92
CA SER A 251 5.13 -23.29 11.07
C SER A 251 5.11 -22.19 12.13
N ALA A 252 4.35 -21.11 11.89
CA ALA A 252 4.11 -20.07 12.89
C ALA A 252 3.20 -20.55 14.03
N ASP A 253 2.46 -21.64 13.80
CA ASP A 253 1.58 -22.29 14.76
C ASP A 253 1.54 -23.81 14.51
N GLU A 254 2.37 -24.57 15.23
CA GLU A 254 2.48 -26.03 15.10
C GLU A 254 1.24 -26.78 15.58
N ASP A 255 0.46 -26.20 16.51
CA ASP A 255 -0.80 -26.81 16.98
C ASP A 255 -1.86 -26.78 15.88
N TRP A 256 -1.85 -25.73 15.07
CA TRP A 256 -2.69 -25.63 13.89
C TRP A 256 -2.17 -26.48 12.72
N ILE A 257 -0.95 -26.23 12.27
CA ILE A 257 -0.31 -26.97 11.16
C ILE A 257 1.05 -27.47 11.65
N PRO A 258 1.17 -28.77 11.99
CA PRO A 258 2.40 -29.30 12.54
C PRO A 258 3.47 -29.48 11.47
N VAL A 259 4.73 -29.31 11.89
CA VAL A 259 5.89 -29.67 11.07
C VAL A 259 5.79 -31.15 10.65
N GLY A 260 6.09 -31.42 9.38
CA GLY A 260 5.95 -32.72 8.72
C GLY A 260 4.62 -32.94 8.00
N ALA A 261 3.62 -32.10 8.22
CA ALA A 261 2.34 -32.21 7.50
C ALA A 261 2.51 -31.85 6.01
N THR A 262 1.97 -32.68 5.12
CA THR A 262 1.82 -32.32 3.70
C THR A 262 0.59 -31.44 3.52
N VAL A 263 0.77 -30.25 2.94
CA VAL A 263 -0.30 -29.25 2.77
C VAL A 263 -0.65 -29.04 1.30
N PRO A 264 -1.88 -28.60 0.97
CA PRO A 264 -2.21 -28.15 -0.38
C PRO A 264 -1.43 -26.88 -0.74
N VAL A 265 -1.04 -26.75 -2.00
CA VAL A 265 -0.19 -25.65 -2.49
C VAL A 265 -0.87 -24.90 -3.64
N ASN A 266 -0.66 -23.58 -3.71
CA ASN A 266 -1.21 -22.71 -4.73
C ASN A 266 -0.11 -21.82 -5.35
N ARG A 267 0.71 -22.43 -6.21
CA ARG A 267 1.85 -21.74 -6.88
C ARG A 267 1.43 -20.77 -7.99
N GLN A 268 0.24 -20.99 -8.55
CA GLN A 268 -0.27 -20.19 -9.67
C GLN A 268 -1.07 -18.97 -9.20
N GLY A 269 -1.20 -18.75 -7.88
CA GLY A 269 -2.03 -17.68 -7.34
C GLY A 269 -3.50 -17.79 -7.76
N SER A 270 -3.99 -19.01 -7.97
CA SER A 270 -5.38 -19.24 -8.40
C SER A 270 -6.36 -18.88 -7.29
N ASP A 271 -7.59 -18.56 -7.67
CA ASP A 271 -8.68 -18.29 -6.73
C ASP A 271 -9.33 -19.56 -6.15
N ALA A 272 -8.65 -20.71 -6.25
CA ALA A 272 -9.17 -21.99 -5.81
C ALA A 272 -9.25 -22.08 -4.28
N VAL A 273 -10.26 -22.82 -3.81
CA VAL A 273 -10.43 -23.18 -2.40
C VAL A 273 -9.83 -24.56 -2.17
N PHE A 274 -9.01 -24.69 -1.12
CA PHE A 274 -8.32 -25.93 -0.78
C PHE A 274 -8.87 -26.54 0.50
N MET A 275 -8.98 -27.87 0.54
CA MET A 275 -9.40 -28.60 1.72
C MET A 275 -8.17 -29.10 2.48
N PHE A 276 -8.08 -28.80 3.77
CA PHE A 276 -7.05 -29.36 4.65
C PHE A 276 -7.65 -29.70 6.01
N ARG A 277 -7.46 -30.94 6.47
CA ARG A 277 -8.00 -31.45 7.75
C ARG A 277 -9.49 -31.11 8.01
N GLY A 278 -10.31 -31.17 6.96
CA GLY A 278 -11.76 -30.91 7.05
C GLY A 278 -12.18 -29.44 7.07
N ARG A 279 -11.25 -28.50 6.85
CA ARG A 279 -11.54 -27.06 6.71
C ARG A 279 -11.15 -26.54 5.33
N GLN A 280 -11.86 -25.50 4.89
CA GLN A 280 -11.62 -24.83 3.61
C GLN A 280 -10.68 -23.64 3.80
N TYR A 281 -9.71 -23.51 2.91
CA TYR A 281 -8.64 -22.54 2.96
C TYR A 281 -8.48 -21.79 1.65
N PHE A 282 -8.07 -20.53 1.76
CA PHE A 282 -7.19 -19.95 0.77
C PHE A 282 -5.73 -20.20 1.14
N CYS A 283 -4.93 -20.47 0.10
CA CYS A 283 -3.50 -20.70 0.20
C CYS A 283 -2.80 -19.82 -0.83
N SER A 284 -1.63 -19.29 -0.48
CA SER A 284 -0.68 -18.75 -1.44
C SER A 284 0.68 -19.38 -1.20
N THR A 285 1.32 -19.89 -2.25
CA THR A 285 2.61 -20.60 -2.17
C THR A 285 3.58 -19.97 -3.13
N VAL A 286 4.74 -19.56 -2.63
CA VAL A 286 5.72 -18.78 -3.39
C VAL A 286 7.11 -19.37 -3.22
N ALA A 287 7.85 -19.48 -4.31
CA ALA A 287 9.26 -19.87 -4.29
C ALA A 287 10.16 -18.64 -4.12
N ALA A 288 11.36 -18.84 -3.58
CA ALA A 288 12.35 -17.78 -3.47
C ALA A 288 12.72 -17.22 -4.87
N GLN A 289 12.88 -15.91 -4.99
CA GLN A 289 13.42 -15.29 -6.21
C GLN A 289 14.95 -15.43 -6.31
N GLY A 290 15.59 -15.88 -5.23
CA GLY A 290 17.03 -15.92 -5.07
C GLY A 290 17.62 -14.55 -4.72
N TYR A 291 18.83 -14.54 -4.16
CA TYR A 291 19.54 -13.33 -3.75
C TYR A 291 21.02 -13.45 -4.13
N GLN A 292 21.53 -12.49 -4.90
CA GLN A 292 22.93 -12.44 -5.36
C GLN A 292 23.44 -13.79 -5.96
N GLY A 293 22.59 -14.47 -6.74
CA GLY A 293 22.91 -15.76 -7.36
C GLY A 293 22.65 -17.00 -6.49
N TYR A 294 22.24 -16.83 -5.23
CA TYR A 294 21.86 -17.90 -4.33
C TYR A 294 20.34 -18.09 -4.28
N ALA A 295 19.86 -19.25 -4.71
CA ALA A 295 18.42 -19.55 -4.77
C ALA A 295 17.82 -20.07 -3.44
N GLY A 296 18.63 -20.22 -2.39
CA GLY A 296 18.21 -20.95 -1.19
C GLY A 296 18.31 -22.47 -1.33
N PRO A 297 17.96 -23.24 -0.27
CA PRO A 297 17.83 -24.68 -0.37
C PRO A 297 16.79 -25.10 -1.42
N ALA A 298 17.13 -26.15 -2.17
CA ALA A 298 16.33 -26.56 -3.32
C ALA A 298 14.89 -26.89 -2.94
N GLY A 299 13.94 -26.28 -3.67
CA GLY A 299 12.51 -26.53 -3.55
C GLY A 299 11.83 -25.87 -2.34
N TRP A 300 12.56 -25.10 -1.52
CA TRP A 300 11.96 -24.37 -0.41
C TRP A 300 10.96 -23.30 -0.89
N GLN A 301 9.84 -23.23 -0.19
CA GLN A 301 8.72 -22.35 -0.54
C GLN A 301 8.12 -21.72 0.71
N GLY A 302 7.78 -20.44 0.63
CA GLY A 302 6.94 -19.77 1.61
C GLY A 302 5.48 -20.03 1.32
N GLN A 303 4.66 -20.24 2.35
CA GLN A 303 3.22 -20.39 2.19
C GLN A 303 2.46 -19.70 3.32
N VAL A 304 1.32 -19.11 2.99
CA VAL A 304 0.35 -18.64 4.00
C VAL A 304 -1.01 -19.28 3.72
N MET A 305 -1.65 -19.75 4.80
CA MET A 305 -2.97 -20.38 4.77
C MET A 305 -3.94 -19.64 5.68
N VAL A 306 -5.12 -19.30 5.15
CA VAL A 306 -6.22 -18.66 5.91
C VAL A 306 -7.51 -19.46 5.73
N PRO A 307 -8.22 -19.81 6.82
CA PRO A 307 -9.54 -20.42 6.73
C PRO A 307 -10.56 -19.46 6.13
N LEU A 308 -11.46 -19.96 5.28
CA LEU A 308 -12.48 -19.12 4.65
C LEU A 308 -13.44 -18.45 5.65
N ASP A 309 -13.69 -19.07 6.80
CA ASP A 309 -14.56 -18.53 7.86
C ASP A 309 -14.02 -17.26 8.52
N VAL A 310 -12.71 -17.03 8.46
CA VAL A 310 -12.06 -15.81 8.98
C VAL A 310 -11.43 -14.93 7.90
N ALA A 311 -11.24 -15.45 6.68
CA ALA A 311 -10.56 -14.75 5.58
C ALA A 311 -11.19 -13.40 5.20
N PHE A 312 -12.50 -13.24 5.42
CA PHE A 312 -13.24 -12.02 5.08
C PHE A 312 -13.78 -11.27 6.29
N GLN A 313 -13.39 -11.68 7.51
CA GLN A 313 -13.78 -10.95 8.72
C GLN A 313 -13.03 -9.60 8.75
N ASN A 314 -13.80 -8.52 8.74
CA ASN A 314 -13.27 -7.17 8.84
C ASN A 314 -12.69 -6.94 10.25
N ASP A 315 -11.40 -6.60 10.36
CA ASP A 315 -10.94 -5.83 11.51
C ASP A 315 -11.48 -4.40 11.33
N VAL A 316 -12.64 -4.15 11.93
CA VAL A 316 -13.28 -2.82 11.99
C VAL A 316 -12.55 -1.97 13.05
N GLN A 317 -11.24 -1.81 12.95
CA GLN A 317 -10.51 -0.91 13.85
C GLN A 317 -10.34 0.50 13.27
N ASP A 318 -10.34 0.67 11.95
CA ASP A 318 -10.42 1.99 11.32
C ASP A 318 -11.51 2.02 10.24
N GLY A 319 -12.74 2.30 10.68
CA GLY A 319 -13.85 2.54 9.76
C GLY A 319 -13.66 3.84 8.97
N PRO A 320 -14.34 3.99 7.81
CA PRO A 320 -14.31 5.21 6.99
C PRO A 320 -14.84 6.48 7.70
N ASP A 321 -15.28 6.38 8.96
CA ASP A 321 -15.74 7.50 9.78
C ASP A 321 -14.58 8.37 10.31
N THR A 322 -13.32 7.94 10.17
CA THR A 322 -12.13 8.76 10.46
C THR A 322 -11.65 9.58 9.25
N LEU A 323 -12.20 9.33 8.05
CA LEU A 323 -11.84 10.06 6.83
C LEU A 323 -12.66 11.35 6.73
N ASP A 324 -11.99 12.48 6.48
CA ASP A 324 -12.67 13.75 6.18
C ASP A 324 -13.70 13.54 5.05
N ALA A 325 -14.89 14.11 5.21
CA ALA A 325 -15.97 14.02 4.23
C ALA A 325 -15.51 14.49 2.83
N ALA A 326 -14.63 15.49 2.77
CA ALA A 326 -14.05 15.96 1.51
C ALA A 326 -13.14 14.92 0.84
N LEU A 327 -12.39 14.16 1.64
CA LEU A 327 -11.51 13.09 1.18
C LEU A 327 -12.33 11.94 0.59
N ARG A 328 -13.43 11.54 1.26
CA ARG A 328 -14.35 10.52 0.74
C ARG A 328 -14.96 10.90 -0.61
N GLU A 329 -15.45 12.12 -0.77
CA GLU A 329 -16.05 12.57 -2.04
C GLU A 329 -15.03 12.66 -3.17
N GLY A 330 -13.84 13.19 -2.88
CA GLY A 330 -12.75 13.26 -3.86
C GLY A 330 -12.30 11.89 -4.37
N LEU A 331 -12.37 10.87 -3.51
CA LEU A 331 -12.06 9.49 -3.85
C LEU A 331 -13.20 8.79 -4.61
N LEU A 332 -14.47 9.03 -4.24
CA LEU A 332 -15.65 8.54 -4.97
C LEU A 332 -15.70 9.05 -6.41
N ALA A 333 -15.19 10.25 -6.67
CA ALA A 333 -15.11 10.80 -8.02
C ALA A 333 -14.19 9.98 -8.96
N HIS A 334 -13.30 9.14 -8.41
CA HIS A 334 -12.47 8.20 -9.17
C HIS A 334 -13.10 6.79 -9.34
N ALA A 335 -14.36 6.58 -8.92
CA ALA A 335 -15.02 5.28 -8.95
C ALA A 335 -15.14 4.64 -10.35
N GLN A 336 -15.18 5.45 -11.42
CA GLN A 336 -15.14 4.96 -12.81
C GLN A 336 -13.93 4.07 -13.10
N SER A 337 -12.76 4.44 -12.56
CA SER A 337 -11.52 3.69 -12.76
C SER A 337 -11.52 2.35 -12.03
N PHE A 338 -12.34 2.21 -10.98
CA PHE A 338 -12.36 1.05 -10.10
C PHE A 338 -13.48 0.04 -10.44
N SER A 339 -14.68 0.50 -10.82
CA SER A 339 -15.80 -0.40 -11.14
C SER A 339 -16.73 0.20 -12.20
N PRO A 340 -16.54 -0.17 -13.48
CA PRO A 340 -17.44 0.22 -14.56
C PRO A 340 -18.92 -0.13 -14.31
N PRO A 341 -19.28 -1.33 -13.78
CA PRO A 341 -20.67 -1.65 -13.46
C PRO A 341 -21.30 -0.67 -12.45
N LEU A 342 -20.54 -0.21 -11.45
CA LEU A 342 -21.02 0.78 -10.48
C LEU A 342 -21.26 2.15 -11.12
N HIS A 343 -20.39 2.57 -12.04
CA HIS A 343 -20.60 3.81 -12.76
C HIS A 343 -21.84 3.75 -13.66
N GLU A 344 -22.09 2.61 -14.32
CA GLU A 344 -23.30 2.39 -15.12
C GLU A 344 -24.58 2.50 -14.27
N ILE A 345 -24.56 2.01 -13.03
CA ILE A 345 -25.67 2.14 -12.08
C ILE A 345 -25.96 3.61 -11.77
N LEU A 346 -24.94 4.40 -11.44
CA LEU A 346 -25.10 5.83 -11.15
C LEU A 346 -25.74 6.58 -12.35
N SER A 347 -25.27 6.29 -13.56
CA SER A 347 -25.81 6.85 -14.80
C SER A 347 -27.25 6.36 -15.10
N ALA A 348 -27.57 5.11 -14.79
CA ALA A 348 -28.92 4.57 -14.94
C ALA A 348 -29.90 5.24 -13.96
N ALA A 349 -29.49 5.47 -12.70
CA ALA A 349 -30.29 6.18 -11.70
C ALA A 349 -30.58 7.63 -12.12
N GLU A 350 -29.60 8.33 -12.69
CA GLU A 350 -29.81 9.67 -13.26
C GLU A 350 -30.81 9.66 -14.42
N THR A 351 -30.73 8.63 -15.27
CA THR A 351 -31.67 8.46 -16.38
C THR A 351 -33.09 8.27 -15.89
N ILE A 352 -33.30 7.49 -14.84
CA ILE A 352 -34.62 7.31 -14.19
C ILE A 352 -35.09 8.62 -13.60
N ARG A 353 -34.22 9.31 -12.84
CA ARG A 353 -34.57 10.57 -12.20
C ARG A 353 -35.06 11.58 -13.22
N ARG A 354 -34.38 11.68 -14.36
CA ARG A 354 -34.81 12.52 -15.49
C ARG A 354 -36.15 12.08 -16.09
N VAL A 355 -36.39 10.78 -16.25
CA VAL A 355 -37.67 10.26 -16.76
C VAL A 355 -38.83 10.57 -15.81
N VAL A 356 -38.63 10.38 -14.50
CA VAL A 356 -39.60 10.73 -13.46
C VAL A 356 -39.86 12.23 -13.46
N TRP A 357 -38.80 13.03 -13.47
CA TRP A 357 -38.88 14.49 -13.48
C TRP A 357 -39.62 15.01 -14.72
N ASN A 358 -39.32 14.48 -15.91
CA ASN A 358 -40.06 14.80 -17.13
C ASN A 358 -41.54 14.37 -17.03
N GLY A 359 -41.81 13.19 -16.45
CA GLY A 359 -43.18 12.73 -16.20
C GLY A 359 -43.96 13.63 -15.25
N GLN A 360 -43.30 14.14 -14.19
CA GLN A 360 -43.87 15.11 -13.25
C GLN A 360 -44.14 16.46 -13.93
N VAL A 361 -43.20 16.97 -14.74
CA VAL A 361 -43.39 18.19 -15.54
C VAL A 361 -44.56 18.06 -16.53
N MET A 362 -44.71 16.91 -17.19
CA MET A 362 -45.80 16.68 -18.16
C MET A 362 -47.19 16.52 -17.51
N THR A 363 -47.24 16.13 -16.23
CA THR A 363 -48.50 15.91 -15.48
C THR A 363 -48.89 17.11 -14.61
N ALA A 364 -47.94 18.01 -14.32
CA ALA A 364 -48.18 19.26 -13.64
C ALA A 364 -49.27 20.09 -14.35
N GLY A 365 -50.20 20.64 -13.57
CA GLY A 365 -51.32 21.44 -14.08
C GLY A 365 -52.52 20.69 -14.69
N ARG A 366 -52.49 19.35 -14.84
CA ARG A 366 -53.62 18.55 -15.35
C ARG A 366 -54.46 17.96 -14.21
N ARG A 367 -55.62 18.58 -13.91
CA ARG A 367 -56.48 18.24 -12.74
C ARG A 367 -57.35 16.98 -12.89
N ASP A 368 -57.62 16.49 -14.09
CA ASP A 368 -58.44 15.28 -14.31
C ASP A 368 -57.60 14.13 -14.88
N GLY A 369 -57.65 12.95 -14.23
CA GLY A 369 -57.07 11.68 -14.70
C GLY A 369 -55.64 11.34 -14.26
N SER A 370 -54.83 12.30 -13.79
CA SER A 370 -53.38 12.09 -13.56
C SER A 370 -52.96 11.57 -12.17
N ALA A 371 -53.90 11.40 -11.22
CA ALA A 371 -53.56 10.98 -9.85
C ALA A 371 -52.92 9.57 -9.78
N ARG A 372 -53.36 8.64 -10.65
CA ARG A 372 -52.81 7.28 -10.73
C ARG A 372 -51.37 7.27 -11.26
N LEU A 373 -51.09 8.07 -12.29
CA LEU A 373 -49.76 8.22 -12.84
C LEU A 373 -48.82 8.93 -11.86
N GLN A 374 -49.29 9.94 -11.13
CA GLN A 374 -48.52 10.61 -10.07
C GLN A 374 -48.08 9.64 -8.97
N ALA A 375 -48.98 8.79 -8.47
CA ALA A 375 -48.65 7.79 -7.46
C ALA A 375 -47.57 6.79 -7.97
N VAL A 376 -47.65 6.39 -9.24
CA VAL A 376 -46.62 5.55 -9.87
C VAL A 376 -45.28 6.30 -9.98
N LEU A 377 -45.28 7.56 -10.40
CA LEU A 377 -44.07 8.39 -10.49
C LEU A 377 -43.40 8.60 -9.14
N GLU A 378 -44.18 8.82 -8.07
CA GLU A 378 -43.70 8.91 -6.69
C GLU A 378 -43.04 7.60 -6.25
N GLN A 379 -43.68 6.45 -6.50
CA GLN A 379 -43.11 5.13 -6.18
C GLN A 379 -41.83 4.81 -6.97
N ILE A 380 -41.75 5.22 -8.24
CA ILE A 380 -40.53 5.10 -9.05
C ILE A 380 -39.42 5.99 -8.47
N SER A 381 -39.76 7.22 -8.07
CA SER A 381 -38.82 8.16 -7.45
C SER A 381 -38.25 7.61 -6.14
N GLU A 382 -39.12 7.13 -5.25
CA GLU A 382 -38.75 6.54 -3.97
C GLU A 382 -37.87 5.29 -4.14
N THR A 383 -38.27 4.37 -5.01
CA THR A 383 -37.51 3.14 -5.30
C THR A 383 -36.17 3.46 -5.97
N GLY A 384 -36.13 4.47 -6.83
CA GLY A 384 -34.90 4.99 -7.44
C GLY A 384 -33.93 5.61 -6.41
N SER A 385 -34.44 6.41 -5.47
CA SER A 385 -33.63 6.98 -4.38
C SER A 385 -33.04 5.89 -3.49
N ARG A 386 -33.88 4.96 -3.03
CA ARG A 386 -33.45 3.84 -2.19
C ARG A 386 -32.42 2.95 -2.88
N SER A 387 -32.58 2.73 -4.19
CA SER A 387 -31.60 2.04 -5.02
C SER A 387 -30.26 2.80 -4.99
N ASN A 388 -30.29 4.11 -5.28
CA ASN A 388 -29.10 4.95 -5.30
C ASN A 388 -28.36 4.99 -3.94
N GLU A 389 -29.09 5.07 -2.84
CA GLU A 389 -28.53 5.03 -1.48
C GLU A 389 -27.82 3.69 -1.18
N LEU A 390 -28.46 2.56 -1.52
CA LEU A 390 -27.90 1.22 -1.34
C LEU A 390 -26.63 1.01 -2.18
N PHE A 391 -26.64 1.49 -3.43
CA PHE A 391 -25.45 1.45 -4.28
C PHE A 391 -24.34 2.36 -3.75
N ALA A 392 -24.66 3.59 -3.35
CA ALA A 392 -23.69 4.51 -2.76
C ALA A 392 -23.05 3.93 -1.48
N SER A 393 -23.84 3.26 -0.64
CA SER A 393 -23.30 2.54 0.53
C SER A 393 -22.38 1.39 0.14
N SER A 394 -22.80 0.56 -0.83
CA SER A 394 -22.00 -0.57 -1.29
C SER A 394 -20.67 -0.12 -1.92
N ILE A 395 -20.66 1.03 -2.62
CA ILE A 395 -19.43 1.65 -3.15
C ILE A 395 -18.54 2.10 -1.99
N ARG A 396 -19.10 2.78 -0.98
CA ARG A 396 -18.33 3.21 0.19
C ARG A 396 -17.71 2.03 0.92
N ASP A 397 -18.45 0.95 1.10
CA ASP A 397 -17.97 -0.25 1.80
C ASP A 397 -16.86 -0.97 1.00
N LEU A 398 -17.03 -1.08 -0.32
CA LEU A 398 -15.97 -1.58 -1.21
C LEU A 398 -14.72 -0.68 -1.13
N TYR A 399 -14.90 0.63 -1.16
CA TYR A 399 -13.80 1.58 -1.14
C TYR A 399 -13.04 1.56 0.18
N ALA A 400 -13.76 1.56 1.31
CA ALA A 400 -13.17 1.38 2.63
C ALA A 400 -12.42 0.05 2.73
N THR A 401 -12.95 -1.03 2.13
CA THR A 401 -12.26 -2.32 2.06
C THR A 401 -10.97 -2.24 1.26
N VAL A 402 -10.96 -1.58 0.10
CA VAL A 402 -9.76 -1.42 -0.74
C VAL A 402 -8.73 -0.54 -0.04
N LEU A 403 -9.11 0.64 0.46
CA LEU A 403 -8.23 1.53 1.20
C LEU A 403 -7.64 0.85 2.43
N GLY A 404 -8.47 0.19 3.24
CA GLY A 404 -8.00 -0.57 4.40
C GLY A 404 -7.04 -1.69 4.02
N SER A 405 -7.13 -2.25 2.80
CA SER A 405 -6.11 -3.15 2.25
C SER A 405 -4.80 -2.42 2.02
N SER A 406 -4.82 -1.36 1.21
CA SER A 406 -3.63 -0.64 0.79
C SER A 406 -2.88 -0.01 1.97
N LEU A 407 -3.62 0.43 3.00
CA LEU A 407 -3.05 0.89 4.28
C LEU A 407 -2.23 -0.23 4.95
N ARG A 408 -2.83 -1.40 5.18
CA ARG A 408 -2.14 -2.56 5.76
C ARG A 408 -1.02 -3.10 4.90
N ASP A 409 -1.22 -3.13 3.59
CA ASP A 409 -0.19 -3.55 2.63
C ASP A 409 1.01 -2.60 2.69
N SER A 410 0.78 -1.30 2.85
CA SER A 410 1.86 -0.30 3.01
C SER A 410 2.58 -0.43 4.35
N GLU A 411 1.86 -0.65 5.46
CA GLU A 411 2.48 -0.97 6.76
C GLU A 411 3.34 -2.22 6.66
N PHE A 412 2.79 -3.29 6.10
CA PHE A 412 3.49 -4.56 5.92
C PHE A 412 4.78 -4.39 5.11
N VAL A 413 4.72 -3.70 3.97
CA VAL A 413 5.92 -3.45 3.14
C VAL A 413 6.92 -2.56 3.88
N SER A 414 6.47 -1.51 4.58
CA SER A 414 7.38 -0.67 5.37
C SER A 414 8.07 -1.44 6.51
N HIS A 415 7.36 -2.39 7.15
CA HIS A 415 7.93 -3.24 8.20
C HIS A 415 8.97 -4.21 7.63
N LEU A 416 8.66 -4.83 6.48
CA LEU A 416 9.60 -5.67 5.75
C LEU A 416 10.90 -4.90 5.42
N LEU A 417 10.78 -3.64 4.97
CA LEU A 417 11.94 -2.83 4.60
C LEU A 417 12.85 -2.54 5.80
N VAL A 418 12.33 -2.20 6.98
CA VAL A 418 13.17 -2.01 8.17
C VAL A 418 13.75 -3.31 8.71
N ASP A 419 13.05 -4.44 8.60
CA ASP A 419 13.59 -5.74 9.03
C ASP A 419 14.78 -6.15 8.13
N LEU A 420 14.67 -5.97 6.81
CA LEU A 420 15.79 -6.18 5.89
C LEU A 420 16.97 -5.25 6.18
N LEU A 421 16.67 -3.99 6.50
CA LEU A 421 17.69 -3.00 6.85
C LEU A 421 18.46 -3.41 8.10
N ASP A 422 17.77 -3.67 9.21
CA ASP A 422 18.41 -3.97 10.49
C ASP A 422 19.22 -5.29 10.44
N ARG A 423 18.73 -6.31 9.72
CA ARG A 423 19.45 -7.56 9.48
C ARG A 423 20.74 -7.35 8.69
N ASN A 424 20.70 -6.54 7.64
CA ASN A 424 21.88 -6.25 6.84
C ASN A 424 22.94 -5.47 7.63
N LEU A 425 22.50 -4.49 8.42
CA LEU A 425 23.38 -3.65 9.24
C LEU A 425 23.97 -4.41 10.45
N TYR A 426 23.22 -5.35 11.04
CA TYR A 426 23.72 -6.28 12.06
C TYR A 426 25.00 -6.98 11.60
N GLU A 427 25.00 -7.54 10.39
CA GLU A 427 26.14 -8.29 9.86
C GLU A 427 27.37 -7.39 9.65
N ARG A 428 27.17 -6.07 9.41
CA ARG A 428 28.29 -5.12 9.30
C ARG A 428 28.95 -4.85 10.66
N ALA A 429 28.15 -4.79 11.72
CA ALA A 429 28.66 -4.70 13.09
C ALA A 429 29.44 -5.97 13.47
N ASP A 430 28.98 -7.14 13.06
CA ASP A 430 29.66 -8.41 13.31
C ASP A 430 30.98 -8.52 12.57
N ASP A 431 30.98 -8.19 11.27
CA ASP A 431 32.14 -8.26 10.39
C ASP A 431 33.30 -7.42 10.92
N CYS A 432 33.05 -6.16 11.29
CA CYS A 432 34.13 -5.28 11.75
C CYS A 432 34.79 -5.83 13.03
N ARG A 433 33.98 -6.35 13.95
CA ARG A 433 34.43 -6.95 15.21
C ARG A 433 35.22 -8.22 14.97
N TRP A 434 34.76 -9.09 14.08
CA TRP A 434 35.43 -10.35 13.78
C TRP A 434 36.76 -10.11 13.06
N TRP A 435 36.75 -9.29 12.01
CA TRP A 435 37.95 -9.05 11.20
C TRP A 435 39.03 -8.29 11.96
N ALA A 436 38.69 -7.44 12.94
CA ALA A 436 39.65 -6.83 13.85
C ALA A 436 40.46 -7.85 14.68
N LEU A 437 39.97 -9.09 14.83
CA LEU A 437 40.68 -10.18 15.53
C LEU A 437 41.63 -10.98 14.63
N THR A 438 41.75 -10.61 13.36
CA THR A 438 42.67 -11.25 12.41
C THR A 438 44.12 -11.12 12.89
N PRO A 439 44.84 -12.23 13.15
CA PRO A 439 46.20 -12.17 13.70
C PRO A 439 47.17 -11.35 12.86
N LEU A 440 47.06 -11.44 11.53
CA LEU A 440 47.89 -10.69 10.58
C LEU A 440 47.78 -9.16 10.77
N LEU A 441 46.59 -8.65 11.08
CA LEU A 441 46.38 -7.22 11.31
C LEU A 441 47.09 -6.74 12.58
N ARG A 442 47.07 -7.56 13.63
CA ARG A 442 47.73 -7.26 14.91
C ARG A 442 49.25 -7.23 14.75
N GLN A 443 49.81 -8.13 13.96
CA GLN A 443 51.24 -8.20 13.67
C GLN A 443 51.70 -6.98 12.85
N ALA A 444 50.94 -6.64 11.80
CA ALA A 444 51.25 -5.51 10.92
C ALA A 444 51.30 -4.17 11.65
N LEU A 445 50.34 -3.91 12.54
CA LEU A 445 50.32 -2.69 13.37
C LEU A 445 51.26 -2.77 14.58
N GLY A 446 51.71 -3.97 14.93
CA GLY A 446 52.45 -4.25 16.16
C GLY A 446 53.94 -3.98 16.09
N ARG A 447 54.61 -4.24 14.95
CA ARG A 447 56.08 -4.07 14.75
C ARG A 447 56.66 -4.44 13.36
N ASP A 448 55.85 -4.82 12.36
CA ASP A 448 56.37 -5.33 11.07
C ASP A 448 55.65 -4.75 9.84
N ALA A 449 56.18 -3.65 9.30
CA ALA A 449 55.65 -3.00 8.10
C ALA A 449 55.76 -3.87 6.82
N ASP A 450 56.61 -4.90 6.81
CA ASP A 450 56.79 -5.77 5.65
C ASP A 450 55.57 -6.68 5.43
N SER A 451 54.67 -6.77 6.41
CA SER A 451 53.43 -7.55 6.35
C SER A 451 52.23 -6.80 5.72
N LEU A 452 52.34 -5.50 5.45
CA LEU A 452 51.26 -4.67 4.86
C LEU A 452 50.75 -5.18 3.49
N PRO A 453 51.60 -5.69 2.57
CA PRO A 453 51.11 -6.29 1.32
C PRO A 453 50.21 -7.51 1.55
N ALA A 454 50.54 -8.36 2.53
CA ALA A 454 49.73 -9.52 2.89
C ALA A 454 48.40 -9.11 3.53
N VAL A 455 48.41 -8.04 4.35
CA VAL A 455 47.18 -7.43 4.87
C VAL A 455 46.29 -6.99 3.72
N THR A 456 46.84 -6.21 2.79
CA THR A 456 46.11 -5.67 1.62
C THR A 456 45.48 -6.80 0.80
N GLN A 457 46.22 -7.88 0.54
CA GLN A 457 45.70 -9.05 -0.17
C GLN A 457 44.56 -9.75 0.59
N THR A 458 44.68 -9.84 1.92
CA THR A 458 43.63 -10.42 2.78
C THR A 458 42.36 -9.58 2.74
N LEU A 459 42.49 -8.24 2.85
CA LEU A 459 41.36 -7.32 2.74
C LEU A 459 40.70 -7.41 1.37
N GLN A 460 41.48 -7.52 0.29
CA GLN A 460 40.94 -7.72 -1.05
C GLN A 460 40.13 -9.01 -1.16
N TYR A 461 40.68 -10.12 -0.67
CA TYR A 461 39.99 -11.41 -0.67
C TYR A 461 38.66 -11.36 0.09
N ILE A 462 38.63 -10.69 1.26
CA ILE A 462 37.40 -10.48 2.03
C ILE A 462 36.41 -9.64 1.22
N ASN A 463 36.84 -8.52 0.62
CA ASN A 463 35.95 -7.64 -0.13
C ASN A 463 35.36 -8.32 -1.38
N ASP A 464 36.09 -9.22 -2.03
CA ASP A 464 35.61 -10.00 -3.17
C ASP A 464 34.50 -10.98 -2.77
N LEU A 465 34.52 -11.50 -1.54
CA LEU A 465 33.47 -12.35 -0.97
C LEU A 465 32.28 -11.53 -0.45
N TYR A 466 32.54 -10.39 0.18
CA TYR A 466 31.55 -9.51 0.79
C TYR A 466 31.41 -8.22 -0.03
N THR A 467 30.65 -8.30 -1.12
CA THR A 467 30.51 -7.20 -2.10
C THR A 467 29.79 -5.96 -1.58
N VAL A 468 29.16 -6.05 -0.41
CA VAL A 468 28.43 -4.95 0.25
C VAL A 468 29.32 -3.81 0.75
N TYR A 469 30.64 -4.00 0.77
CA TYR A 469 31.60 -2.95 1.08
C TYR A 469 32.22 -2.37 -0.19
N THR A 470 32.43 -1.06 -0.23
CA THR A 470 33.23 -0.43 -1.29
C THR A 470 34.72 -0.53 -1.03
N ARG A 471 35.10 -0.44 0.24
CA ARG A 471 36.47 -0.64 0.70
C ARG A 471 36.50 -1.02 2.18
N ILE A 472 37.52 -1.78 2.54
CA ILE A 472 37.88 -2.17 3.91
C ILE A 472 39.23 -1.55 4.20
N LEU A 473 39.33 -0.81 5.29
CA LEU A 473 40.50 -0.01 5.63
C LEU A 473 41.09 -0.47 6.96
N VAL A 474 42.41 -0.42 7.07
CA VAL A 474 43.13 -0.60 8.34
C VAL A 474 43.93 0.65 8.61
N HIS A 475 43.83 1.17 9.83
CA HIS A 475 44.52 2.38 10.27
C HIS A 475 45.33 2.16 11.55
N ASP A 476 46.39 2.94 11.71
CA ASP A 476 47.19 2.98 12.94
C ASP A 476 46.50 3.76 14.07
N ALA A 477 47.17 3.86 15.22
CA ALA A 477 46.67 4.55 16.41
C ALA A 477 46.52 6.07 16.20
N GLU A 478 47.21 6.64 15.21
CA GLU A 478 47.15 8.04 14.81
C GLU A 478 46.08 8.31 13.74
N GLY A 479 45.40 7.26 13.24
CA GLY A 479 44.34 7.36 12.24
C GLY A 479 44.83 7.42 10.79
N THR A 480 46.11 7.13 10.54
CA THR A 480 46.69 6.97 9.21
C THR A 480 46.26 5.64 8.63
N ILE A 481 45.70 5.66 7.42
CA ILE A 481 45.32 4.44 6.71
C ILE A 481 46.58 3.76 6.17
N VAL A 482 46.84 2.54 6.61
CA VAL A 482 48.06 1.77 6.27
C VAL A 482 47.80 0.65 5.26
N ALA A 483 46.55 0.19 5.13
CA ALA A 483 46.15 -0.79 4.14
C ALA A 483 44.68 -0.61 3.75
N GLN A 484 44.33 -0.99 2.51
CA GLN A 484 42.96 -0.93 1.99
C GLN A 484 42.65 -2.10 1.05
N SER A 485 41.39 -2.52 0.96
CA SER A 485 40.89 -3.24 -0.21
C SER A 485 40.50 -2.27 -1.33
N GLN A 486 40.47 -2.75 -2.56
CA GLN A 486 40.10 -1.97 -3.74
C GLN A 486 39.11 -2.73 -4.62
N ARG A 487 37.88 -2.25 -4.69
CA ARG A 487 36.95 -2.69 -5.72
C ARG A 487 37.28 -2.04 -7.07
N ALA A 488 37.14 -2.82 -8.15
CA ALA A 488 37.49 -2.38 -9.50
C ALA A 488 36.62 -1.21 -10.01
N ASP A 489 35.38 -1.09 -9.51
CA ASP A 489 34.41 -0.06 -9.88
C ASP A 489 34.48 1.22 -9.03
N VAL A 490 35.41 1.27 -8.06
CA VAL A 490 35.60 2.41 -7.15
C VAL A 490 36.95 3.06 -7.43
N ALA A 491 37.06 4.38 -7.28
CA ALA A 491 38.34 5.07 -7.45
C ALA A 491 39.31 4.75 -6.28
N PRO A 492 40.62 4.57 -6.54
CA PRO A 492 41.59 4.33 -5.48
C PRO A 492 41.65 5.49 -4.48
N LEU A 493 41.66 5.17 -3.18
CA LEU A 493 41.94 6.18 -2.16
C LEU A 493 43.42 6.54 -2.20
N ASP A 494 43.74 7.83 -2.15
CA ASP A 494 45.09 8.28 -1.85
C ASP A 494 45.36 8.08 -0.34
N LEU A 495 46.05 6.98 -0.02
CA LEU A 495 46.41 6.62 1.36
C LEU A 495 47.28 7.68 2.04
N ALA A 496 48.08 8.44 1.28
CA ALA A 496 48.92 9.49 1.86
C ALA A 496 48.07 10.65 2.40
N ALA A 497 46.96 10.97 1.73
CA ALA A 497 46.06 12.06 2.07
C ALA A 497 44.89 11.65 2.99
N ALA A 498 44.45 10.39 2.95
CA ALA A 498 43.27 9.95 3.68
C ALA A 498 43.57 9.59 5.15
N ARG A 499 42.68 10.02 6.05
CA ARG A 499 42.77 9.80 7.50
C ARG A 499 41.38 9.48 8.06
N ILE A 500 41.35 8.73 9.16
CA ILE A 500 40.13 8.57 9.96
C ILE A 500 39.86 9.87 10.71
N ALA A 501 38.58 10.26 10.79
CA ALA A 501 38.17 11.45 11.53
C ALA A 501 38.59 11.35 13.02
N PRO A 502 39.13 12.43 13.63
CA PRO A 502 39.60 12.40 15.02
C PRO A 502 38.55 11.91 16.01
N GLU A 503 37.29 12.34 15.85
CA GLU A 503 36.16 11.93 16.70
C GLU A 503 35.91 10.42 16.63
N MET A 504 36.07 9.81 15.46
CA MET A 504 35.92 8.36 15.30
C MET A 504 37.11 7.62 15.92
N LEU A 505 38.33 8.15 15.77
CA LEU A 505 39.52 7.58 16.36
C LEU A 505 39.44 7.55 17.90
N GLU A 506 38.97 8.63 18.53
CA GLU A 506 38.74 8.69 19.97
C GLU A 506 37.72 7.64 20.44
N ARG A 507 36.60 7.49 19.71
CA ARG A 507 35.58 6.48 20.02
C ARG A 507 36.11 5.06 19.87
N VAL A 508 36.91 4.79 18.84
CA VAL A 508 37.55 3.47 18.63
C VAL A 508 38.56 3.16 19.73
N ALA A 509 39.39 4.14 20.13
CA ALA A 509 40.35 3.99 21.21
C ALA A 509 39.68 3.74 22.58
N ALA A 510 38.44 4.22 22.76
CA ALA A 510 37.66 4.03 23.99
C ALA A 510 36.94 2.67 24.08
N LEU A 511 36.95 1.84 23.03
CA LEU A 511 36.38 0.50 23.07
C LEU A 511 37.07 -0.34 24.14
N ARG A 512 36.30 -1.10 24.92
CA ARG A 512 36.82 -1.81 26.12
C ARG A 512 37.22 -3.25 25.86
N ASP A 513 36.52 -3.93 24.96
CA ASP A 513 36.73 -5.33 24.63
C ASP A 513 36.65 -5.55 23.11
N GLU A 514 36.58 -6.81 22.70
CA GLU A 514 36.45 -7.26 21.30
C GLU A 514 35.00 -7.35 20.79
N GLN A 515 34.01 -7.09 21.66
CA GLN A 515 32.59 -7.04 21.30
C GLN A 515 32.12 -5.63 20.98
N GLY A 516 32.85 -4.61 21.46
CA GLY A 516 32.59 -3.22 21.15
C GLY A 516 32.91 -2.84 19.70
N TYR A 517 32.09 -1.96 19.14
CA TYR A 517 32.26 -1.37 17.82
C TYR A 517 31.69 0.06 17.81
N VAL A 518 31.99 0.81 16.76
CA VAL A 518 31.55 2.20 16.60
C VAL A 518 31.09 2.42 15.17
N VAL A 519 29.94 3.04 14.98
CA VAL A 519 29.43 3.44 13.65
C VAL A 519 29.56 4.95 13.49
N SER A 520 29.98 5.40 12.31
CA SER A 520 29.93 6.82 11.93
C SER A 520 28.47 7.28 11.81
N PRO A 521 28.20 8.59 11.95
CA PRO A 521 26.96 9.18 11.46
C PRO A 521 26.78 8.91 9.96
N PHE A 522 25.53 8.93 9.48
CA PHE A 522 25.21 8.83 8.05
C PHE A 522 25.43 10.18 7.35
N GLU A 523 26.70 10.47 7.02
CA GLU A 523 27.12 11.78 6.49
C GLU A 523 28.09 11.64 5.31
N PRO A 524 28.14 12.64 4.41
CA PRO A 524 29.12 12.69 3.33
C PRO A 524 30.56 12.47 3.83
N THR A 525 31.26 11.49 3.25
CA THR A 525 32.64 11.18 3.64
C THR A 525 33.57 11.03 2.44
N PRO A 526 34.82 11.55 2.50
CA PRO A 526 35.83 11.30 1.47
C PRO A 526 36.14 9.82 1.26
N LEU A 527 35.88 8.96 2.25
CA LEU A 527 36.08 7.51 2.16
C LEU A 527 35.07 6.84 1.20
N TYR A 528 34.00 7.54 0.83
CA TYR A 528 32.94 7.09 -0.06
C TYR A 528 32.61 8.17 -1.10
N ASP A 529 33.66 8.75 -1.70
CA ASP A 529 33.57 9.71 -2.81
C ASP A 529 32.66 10.94 -2.53
N GLY A 530 32.60 11.37 -1.26
CA GLY A 530 31.78 12.50 -0.82
C GLY A 530 30.28 12.19 -0.73
N GLN A 531 29.87 10.93 -0.86
CA GLN A 531 28.50 10.48 -0.65
C GLN A 531 28.27 10.08 0.82
N PRO A 532 27.03 10.14 1.32
CA PRO A 532 26.72 9.71 2.67
C PRO A 532 26.72 8.19 2.79
N THR A 533 27.34 7.67 3.86
CA THR A 533 27.32 6.24 4.18
C THR A 533 27.59 6.00 5.67
N TYR A 534 27.43 4.75 6.10
CA TYR A 534 27.91 4.25 7.39
C TYR A 534 29.33 3.67 7.25
N VAL A 535 30.20 4.01 8.19
CA VAL A 535 31.51 3.38 8.36
C VAL A 535 31.51 2.67 9.70
N TYR A 536 31.73 1.35 9.67
CA TYR A 536 31.77 0.50 10.85
C TYR A 536 33.20 0.29 11.31
N HIS A 537 33.47 0.59 12.58
CA HIS A 537 34.80 0.53 13.15
C HIS A 537 34.91 -0.46 14.30
N ALA A 538 36.04 -1.14 14.38
CA ALA A 538 36.43 -1.93 15.54
C ALA A 538 37.91 -1.75 15.86
N ALA A 539 38.25 -1.89 17.14
CA ALA A 539 39.62 -1.71 17.62
C ALA A 539 40.49 -2.94 17.33
N ILE A 540 41.65 -2.72 16.73
CA ILE A 540 42.70 -3.74 16.63
C ILE A 540 43.59 -3.59 17.87
N ARG A 541 43.75 -4.69 18.63
CA ARG A 541 44.49 -4.71 19.89
C ARG A 541 45.83 -5.41 19.75
N SER A 542 46.77 -5.06 20.63
CA SER A 542 48.05 -5.77 20.79
C SER A 542 47.84 -7.25 21.15
N GLU A 543 48.91 -8.04 21.05
CA GLU A 543 48.87 -9.49 21.35
C GLU A 543 48.40 -9.80 22.78
N ASP A 544 48.71 -8.93 23.74
CA ASP A 544 48.24 -9.04 25.13
C ASP A 544 46.75 -8.64 25.30
N GLY A 545 46.10 -8.12 24.25
CA GLY A 545 44.70 -7.67 24.26
C GLY A 545 44.46 -6.37 25.02
N MET A 546 45.47 -5.77 25.65
CA MET A 546 45.28 -4.67 26.60
C MET A 546 45.25 -3.30 25.94
N ARG A 547 46.04 -3.12 24.87
CA ARG A 547 46.21 -1.81 24.21
C ARG A 547 45.61 -1.82 22.81
N VAL A 548 44.86 -0.78 22.46
CA VAL A 548 44.44 -0.51 21.08
C VAL A 548 45.66 -0.01 20.30
N VAL A 549 46.02 -0.70 19.21
CA VAL A 549 47.17 -0.37 18.34
C VAL A 549 46.75 0.22 17.00
N GLY A 550 45.45 0.29 16.75
CA GLY A 550 44.84 0.86 15.56
C GLY A 550 43.40 0.36 15.41
N GLY A 551 42.87 0.38 14.20
CA GLY A 551 41.50 -0.05 13.94
C GLY A 551 41.26 -0.51 12.51
N ILE A 552 40.15 -1.21 12.34
CA ILE A 552 39.57 -1.53 11.03
C ILE A 552 38.38 -0.61 10.80
N ALA A 553 38.16 -0.19 9.56
CA ALA A 553 37.01 0.61 9.15
C ALA A 553 36.39 0.02 7.87
N LEU A 554 35.12 -0.37 7.95
CA LEU A 554 34.38 -0.96 6.83
C LEU A 554 33.49 0.10 6.21
N VAL A 555 33.76 0.50 4.96
CA VAL A 555 32.98 1.51 4.25
C VAL A 555 31.84 0.82 3.51
N PHE A 556 30.63 0.92 4.07
CA PHE A 556 29.44 0.28 3.54
C PHE A 556 28.97 0.93 2.24
N ASP A 557 28.48 0.13 1.29
CA ASP A 557 27.96 0.60 0.01
C ASP A 557 26.47 0.99 0.13
N ALA A 558 26.17 1.98 0.97
CA ALA A 558 24.81 2.35 1.35
C ALA A 558 23.93 2.71 0.15
N ALA A 559 24.46 3.42 -0.85
CA ALA A 559 23.68 3.82 -2.02
C ALA A 559 23.18 2.61 -2.80
N ARG A 560 24.05 1.61 -3.04
CA ARG A 560 23.70 0.39 -3.77
C ARG A 560 22.78 -0.52 -2.96
N GLU A 561 23.16 -0.80 -1.72
CA GLU A 561 22.48 -1.78 -0.88
C GLU A 561 21.09 -1.30 -0.46
N PHE A 562 20.96 -0.05 0.02
CA PHE A 562 19.64 0.46 0.41
C PHE A 562 18.70 0.64 -0.79
N THR A 563 19.21 1.07 -1.95
CA THR A 563 18.37 1.15 -3.16
C THR A 563 17.87 -0.22 -3.59
N ALA A 564 18.71 -1.25 -3.52
CA ALA A 564 18.31 -2.62 -3.81
C ALA A 564 17.23 -3.11 -2.84
N MET A 565 17.41 -2.89 -1.53
CA MET A 565 16.41 -3.25 -0.51
C MET A 565 15.06 -2.58 -0.77
N LEU A 566 15.05 -1.27 -1.02
CA LEU A 566 13.82 -0.52 -1.27
C LEU A 566 13.10 -1.02 -2.54
N ARG A 567 13.84 -1.21 -3.64
CA ARG A 567 13.25 -1.68 -4.91
C ARG A 567 12.72 -3.10 -4.83
N ASP A 568 13.48 -4.00 -4.20
CA ASP A 568 13.07 -5.39 -4.04
C ASP A 568 11.82 -5.48 -3.14
N GLY A 569 11.77 -4.71 -2.05
CA GLY A 569 10.61 -4.68 -1.15
C GLY A 569 9.33 -4.16 -1.81
N LEU A 570 9.45 -3.28 -2.81
CA LEU A 570 8.32 -2.81 -3.61
C LEU A 570 7.83 -3.83 -4.65
N ALA A 571 8.65 -4.83 -5.02
CA ALA A 571 8.34 -5.85 -6.02
C ALA A 571 7.79 -5.29 -7.35
N GLY A 572 8.22 -4.08 -7.74
CA GLY A 572 7.78 -3.41 -8.97
C GLY A 572 6.35 -2.86 -8.95
N LYS A 573 5.74 -2.62 -7.78
CA LYS A 573 4.45 -1.93 -7.66
C LYS A 573 4.50 -0.55 -8.36
N PRO A 574 3.63 -0.28 -9.36
CA PRO A 574 3.59 1.01 -10.04
C PRO A 574 3.12 2.12 -9.10
N GLU A 575 3.49 3.38 -9.40
CA GLU A 575 3.08 4.57 -8.63
C GLU A 575 3.36 4.48 -7.11
N THR A 576 4.34 3.66 -6.74
CA THR A 576 4.76 3.45 -5.35
C THR A 576 6.22 3.86 -5.19
N SER A 577 6.50 4.68 -4.19
CA SER A 577 7.86 5.07 -3.80
C SER A 577 8.15 4.58 -2.38
N ALA A 578 9.41 4.25 -2.11
CA ALA A 578 9.86 3.88 -0.78
C ALA A 578 11.10 4.68 -0.37
N PHE A 579 11.20 4.94 0.93
CA PHE A 579 12.24 5.75 1.53
C PHE A 579 12.71 5.12 2.84
N PHE A 580 14.01 5.25 3.13
CA PHE A 580 14.51 5.19 4.50
C PHE A 580 14.76 6.62 4.96
N VAL A 581 14.23 7.00 6.13
CA VAL A 581 14.40 8.34 6.69
C VAL A 581 14.82 8.26 8.16
N ASP A 582 15.61 9.24 8.61
CA ASP A 582 15.89 9.42 10.03
C ASP A 582 14.66 10.01 10.78
N ARG A 583 14.73 10.06 12.11
CA ARG A 583 13.70 10.67 12.96
C ARG A 583 13.45 12.16 12.68
N ALA A 584 14.36 12.85 12.00
CA ALA A 584 14.21 14.25 11.59
C ALA A 584 13.62 14.39 10.17
N GLY A 585 13.25 13.29 9.51
CA GLY A 585 12.70 13.24 8.16
C GLY A 585 13.75 13.45 7.06
N ARG A 586 15.06 13.34 7.36
CA ARG A 586 16.10 13.35 6.33
C ARG A 586 16.15 11.99 5.64
N ILE A 587 16.22 12.01 4.33
CA ILE A 587 16.23 10.82 3.49
C ILE A 587 17.63 10.18 3.54
N VAL A 588 17.68 8.94 3.98
CA VAL A 588 18.86 8.06 3.95
C VAL A 588 18.95 7.34 2.61
N ALA A 589 17.82 6.85 2.10
CA ALA A 589 17.71 6.22 0.78
C ALA A 589 16.32 6.45 0.17
N SER A 590 16.22 6.39 -1.16
CA SER A 590 15.00 6.69 -1.90
C SER A 590 14.91 5.91 -3.21
N THR A 591 13.70 5.47 -3.57
CA THR A 591 13.40 5.00 -4.93
C THR A 591 12.91 6.12 -5.86
N ASP A 592 12.58 7.29 -5.31
CA ASP A 592 12.11 8.45 -6.06
C ASP A 592 13.30 9.36 -6.43
N PRO A 593 13.67 9.48 -7.72
CA PRO A 593 14.78 10.32 -8.15
C PRO A 593 14.57 11.81 -7.88
N ALA A 594 13.33 12.27 -7.67
CA ALA A 594 13.04 13.67 -7.32
C ALA A 594 13.40 13.98 -5.85
N ARG A 595 13.58 12.96 -5.01
CA ARG A 595 13.87 13.06 -3.58
C ARG A 595 15.12 12.24 -3.24
N PRO A 596 16.32 12.72 -3.60
CA PRO A 596 17.56 11.98 -3.38
C PRO A 596 17.97 11.93 -1.88
N PRO A 597 18.89 11.01 -1.50
CA PRO A 597 19.49 11.00 -0.17
C PRO A 597 20.03 12.37 0.26
N GLY A 598 19.90 12.69 1.55
CA GLY A 598 20.26 13.97 2.15
C GLY A 598 19.17 15.05 2.07
N SER A 599 18.17 14.90 1.20
CA SER A 599 16.98 15.79 1.18
C SER A 599 16.02 15.47 2.33
N ARG A 600 14.94 16.25 2.50
CA ARG A 600 13.91 16.01 3.53
C ARG A 600 12.61 15.52 2.89
N LEU A 601 12.00 14.53 3.52
CA LEU A 601 10.66 14.06 3.19
C LEU A 601 9.63 14.87 3.99
N GLU A 602 8.59 15.36 3.31
CA GLU A 602 7.44 15.95 3.99
C GLU A 602 6.53 14.84 4.50
N ILE A 603 6.54 14.66 5.83
CA ILE A 603 5.83 13.60 6.54
C ILE A 603 5.31 14.15 7.86
N ALA A 604 4.15 13.64 8.29
CA ALA A 604 3.55 14.03 9.56
C ALA A 604 4.48 13.68 10.74
N PRO A 605 4.73 14.61 11.69
CA PRO A 605 5.64 14.35 12.81
C PRO A 605 5.27 13.12 13.64
N GLU A 606 3.99 12.77 13.74
CA GLU A 606 3.55 11.60 14.50
C GLU A 606 4.02 10.28 13.88
N LEU A 607 4.18 10.22 12.55
CA LEU A 607 4.71 9.04 11.85
C LEU A 607 6.23 8.90 12.03
N LEU A 608 6.94 10.02 12.20
CA LEU A 608 8.37 10.01 12.54
C LEU A 608 8.62 9.66 14.02
N ALA A 609 7.64 9.88 14.88
CA ALA A 609 7.72 9.66 16.33
C ALA A 609 7.22 8.28 16.79
N LEU A 610 6.96 7.34 15.86
CA LEU A 610 6.55 5.98 16.20
C LEU A 610 7.57 5.27 17.10
N ASP A 611 7.13 4.55 18.13
CA ASP A 611 8.04 3.72 18.90
C ASP A 611 8.67 2.63 18.01
N ASN A 612 9.91 2.25 18.31
CA ASN A 612 10.64 1.23 17.56
C ASN A 612 9.84 -0.07 17.45
N GLY A 613 9.72 -0.60 16.23
CA GLY A 613 8.93 -1.80 15.91
C GLY A 613 7.43 -1.56 15.71
N LEU A 614 6.94 -0.33 15.86
CA LEU A 614 5.55 0.01 15.52
C LEU A 614 5.42 0.50 14.07
N SER A 615 4.29 0.14 13.48
CA SER A 615 3.86 0.56 12.15
C SER A 615 2.63 1.46 12.25
N ALA A 616 2.48 2.38 11.30
CA ALA A 616 1.26 3.13 11.09
C ALA A 616 1.13 3.54 9.63
N SER A 617 -0.10 3.60 9.13
CA SER A 617 -0.41 4.12 7.80
C SER A 617 -1.48 5.20 7.86
N ARG A 618 -1.41 6.13 6.91
CA ARG A 618 -2.39 7.21 6.76
C ARG A 618 -2.64 7.51 5.30
N LEU A 619 -3.87 7.93 5.01
CA LEU A 619 -4.21 8.57 3.75
C LEU A 619 -3.88 10.06 3.85
N VAL A 620 -3.09 10.57 2.91
CA VAL A 620 -2.58 11.94 2.87
C VAL A 620 -2.78 12.57 1.48
N ALA A 621 -2.84 13.90 1.43
CA ALA A 621 -2.62 14.63 0.19
C ALA A 621 -1.12 14.93 0.07
N HIS A 622 -0.46 14.34 -0.93
CA HIS A 622 0.98 14.46 -1.15
C HIS A 622 1.25 14.75 -2.63
N ASP A 623 2.01 15.81 -2.91
CA ASP A 623 2.33 16.27 -4.28
C ASP A 623 1.09 16.49 -5.18
N GLY A 624 -0.01 17.00 -4.59
CA GLY A 624 -1.26 17.25 -5.31
C GLY A 624 -2.06 16.00 -5.66
N ALA A 625 -1.68 14.83 -5.13
CA ALA A 625 -2.38 13.56 -5.29
C ALA A 625 -2.81 12.99 -3.94
N TYR A 626 -3.87 12.18 -3.93
CA TYR A 626 -4.18 11.29 -2.82
C TYR A 626 -3.16 10.16 -2.78
N ALA A 627 -2.55 9.95 -1.62
CA ALA A 627 -1.54 8.92 -1.41
C ALA A 627 -1.72 8.24 -0.05
N ILE A 628 -1.41 6.95 0.01
CA ILE A 628 -1.26 6.23 1.28
C ILE A 628 0.21 6.25 1.66
N MET A 629 0.49 6.65 2.90
CA MET A 629 1.82 6.63 3.47
C MET A 629 1.85 5.63 4.63
N GLY A 630 2.51 4.48 4.41
CA GLY A 630 2.80 3.49 5.45
C GLY A 630 4.20 3.69 6.02
N CYS A 631 4.33 3.68 7.33
CA CYS A 631 5.57 3.94 8.05
C CYS A 631 5.84 2.85 9.09
N THR A 632 7.09 2.43 9.23
CA THR A 632 7.51 1.56 10.34
C THR A 632 8.87 2.01 10.87
N ALA A 633 8.99 2.14 12.19
CA ALA A 633 10.27 2.44 12.85
C ALA A 633 11.09 1.16 13.10
N SER A 634 12.39 1.21 12.82
CA SER A 634 13.35 0.11 13.03
C SER A 634 13.27 -0.46 14.44
N SER A 635 13.35 -1.78 14.57
CA SER A 635 13.27 -2.47 15.87
C SER A 635 14.57 -3.15 16.31
N GLY A 636 15.58 -3.14 15.44
CA GLY A 636 16.80 -3.90 15.61
C GLY A 636 16.64 -5.36 15.19
N TYR A 637 17.74 -6.11 15.28
CA TYR A 637 17.77 -7.53 14.97
C TYR A 637 18.70 -8.25 15.94
N ARG A 638 18.17 -9.26 16.64
CA ARG A 638 18.87 -9.99 17.71
C ARG A 638 19.39 -9.03 18.78
N GLU A 639 20.69 -8.97 19.02
CA GLU A 639 21.31 -8.02 19.94
C GLU A 639 21.44 -6.60 19.35
N PHE A 640 21.47 -6.46 18.01
CA PHE A 640 21.76 -5.20 17.33
C PHE A 640 20.64 -4.19 17.42
N LYS A 641 20.96 -2.99 17.94
CA LYS A 641 20.01 -1.93 18.33
C LYS A 641 19.02 -2.30 19.45
N VAL A 642 19.14 -3.52 20.00
CA VAL A 642 18.26 -4.02 21.07
C VAL A 642 18.97 -4.00 22.41
N SER A 643 20.19 -4.56 22.46
CA SER A 643 20.93 -4.76 23.72
C SER A 643 22.44 -4.52 23.63
N ASP A 644 22.98 -4.33 22.42
CA ASP A 644 24.40 -4.01 22.18
C ASP A 644 24.78 -2.55 22.52
N GLY A 645 23.79 -1.69 22.75
CA GLY A 645 23.97 -0.28 23.12
C GLY A 645 24.06 0.68 21.94
N TYR A 646 24.01 0.21 20.69
CA TYR A 646 23.95 1.07 19.51
C TYR A 646 22.51 1.58 19.30
N ARG A 647 22.38 2.84 18.86
CA ARG A 647 21.08 3.45 18.57
C ARG A 647 21.19 4.29 17.30
N ASP A 648 20.41 3.91 16.30
CA ASP A 648 20.19 4.67 15.08
C ASP A 648 18.82 4.30 14.53
N ASP A 649 17.85 5.17 14.80
CA ASP A 649 16.45 4.91 14.46
C ASP A 649 16.17 5.35 13.03
N ILE A 650 15.83 4.38 12.19
CA ILE A 650 15.41 4.61 10.81
C ILE A 650 13.93 4.26 10.68
N VAL A 651 13.19 5.10 9.97
CA VAL A 651 11.80 4.87 9.60
C VAL A 651 11.76 4.50 8.12
N ALA A 652 11.22 3.35 7.77
CA ALA A 652 10.86 3.06 6.39
C ALA A 652 9.51 3.69 6.08
N VAL A 653 9.42 4.35 4.93
CA VAL A 653 8.20 5.00 4.46
C VAL A 653 7.87 4.46 3.07
N VAL A 654 6.65 3.97 2.88
CA VAL A 654 6.09 3.52 1.60
C VAL A 654 4.96 4.46 1.23
N CYS A 655 4.99 5.02 0.01
CA CYS A 655 4.03 5.98 -0.49
C CYS A 655 3.40 5.47 -1.78
N GLU A 656 2.12 5.10 -1.75
CA GLU A 656 1.33 4.64 -2.91
C GLU A 656 0.37 5.76 -3.35
N ARG A 657 0.40 6.16 -4.63
CA ARG A 657 -0.43 7.24 -5.17
C ARG A 657 -1.66 6.71 -5.92
N PHE A 658 -2.83 7.34 -5.70
CA PHE A 658 -4.12 6.92 -6.27
C PHE A 658 -4.67 7.84 -7.36
N GLY A 659 -4.29 9.12 -7.35
CA GLY A 659 -4.76 10.10 -8.34
C GLY A 659 -4.78 11.53 -7.81
N PRO A 660 -5.03 12.54 -8.68
CA PRO A 660 -4.99 13.95 -8.29
C PRO A 660 -6.11 14.31 -7.30
N VAL A 661 -5.81 15.26 -6.41
CA VAL A 661 -6.79 15.87 -5.50
C VAL A 661 -7.75 16.72 -6.34
N LEU A 662 -9.05 16.39 -6.28
CA LEU A 662 -10.09 17.13 -7.00
C LEU A 662 -10.60 18.31 -6.17
N ALA A 663 -10.77 19.47 -6.81
CA ALA A 663 -11.26 20.67 -6.15
C ALA A 663 -12.71 20.53 -5.66
N ARG A 664 -12.99 21.14 -4.50
CA ARG A 664 -14.16 21.07 -3.60
C ARG A 664 -15.55 21.45 -4.18
N GLN A 665 -15.79 21.36 -5.48
CA GLN A 665 -16.99 21.95 -6.12
C GLN A 665 -18.30 21.17 -5.96
N ARG A 666 -18.32 19.99 -5.31
CA ARG A 666 -19.50 19.09 -5.29
C ARG A 666 -20.21 18.89 -3.94
N ALA A 667 -19.64 19.38 -2.84
CA ALA A 667 -20.01 18.95 -1.48
C ALA A 667 -21.39 19.39 -0.94
N GLN A 668 -22.22 20.11 -1.70
CA GLN A 668 -23.52 20.59 -1.24
C GLN A 668 -24.74 19.97 -1.95
N ALA A 669 -24.56 19.19 -3.02
CA ALA A 669 -25.69 18.71 -3.83
C ALA A 669 -26.34 17.40 -3.30
N ALA A 670 -25.60 16.57 -2.56
CA ALA A 670 -26.07 15.26 -2.14
C ALA A 670 -26.81 15.31 -0.78
N GLY A 671 -28.14 15.29 -0.80
CA GLY A 671 -28.95 14.95 0.39
C GLY A 671 -30.04 15.95 0.79
N VAL A 672 -30.25 17.03 0.04
CA VAL A 672 -31.41 17.90 0.28
C VAL A 672 -32.67 17.19 -0.20
N THR A 673 -33.50 16.68 0.71
CA THR A 673 -34.88 16.25 0.39
C THR A 673 -35.84 17.37 0.75
N LEU A 674 -36.55 17.91 -0.24
CA LEU A 674 -37.57 18.94 0.01
C LEU A 674 -38.88 18.25 0.44
N GLN A 675 -39.37 18.57 1.63
CA GLN A 675 -40.71 18.19 2.07
C GLN A 675 -41.73 19.06 1.33
N GLY A 676 -42.48 18.47 0.39
CA GLY A 676 -43.60 19.14 -0.25
C GLY A 676 -44.71 19.44 0.76
N ALA A 677 -45.42 20.57 0.58
CA ALA A 677 -46.57 20.88 1.41
C ALA A 677 -47.67 19.81 1.22
N ALA A 678 -48.06 19.15 2.32
CA ALA A 678 -49.08 18.09 2.32
C ALA A 678 -50.51 18.60 2.00
N ASP A 679 -50.74 19.92 1.99
CA ASP A 679 -52.05 20.52 1.75
C ASP A 679 -52.19 21.03 0.31
N ARG A 680 -52.57 20.13 -0.61
CA ARG A 680 -53.00 20.46 -1.99
C ARG A 680 -54.35 21.23 -2.06
N ARG A 681 -54.86 21.75 -0.94
CA ARG A 681 -56.24 22.29 -0.83
C ARG A 681 -56.36 23.81 -0.99
N ASN A 682 -55.27 24.59 -1.00
CA ASN A 682 -55.31 26.04 -1.26
C ASN A 682 -54.04 26.54 -1.99
N ASN A 683 -54.21 27.22 -3.14
CA ASN A 683 -53.23 28.10 -3.83
C ASN A 683 -51.74 27.68 -3.80
N ALA A 684 -51.43 26.40 -4.01
CA ALA A 684 -50.04 25.92 -4.10
C ALA A 684 -49.50 26.10 -5.53
N HIS A 685 -48.31 26.68 -5.65
CA HIS A 685 -47.58 26.83 -6.90
C HIS A 685 -46.57 25.69 -7.07
N GLU A 686 -46.47 25.13 -8.26
CA GLU A 686 -45.57 24.02 -8.59
C GLU A 686 -44.28 24.54 -9.24
N PHE A 687 -43.14 24.05 -8.75
CA PHE A 687 -41.83 24.47 -9.23
C PHE A 687 -40.95 23.27 -9.57
N ALA A 688 -40.18 23.44 -10.64
CA ALA A 688 -39.16 22.50 -11.07
C ALA A 688 -37.81 22.92 -10.47
N THR A 689 -37.21 22.05 -9.65
CA THR A 689 -35.97 22.34 -8.91
C THR A 689 -34.79 21.51 -9.43
N PHE A 690 -33.60 22.12 -9.43
CA PHE A 690 -32.35 21.50 -9.88
C PHE A 690 -31.14 22.26 -9.32
N PHE A 691 -29.96 21.64 -9.36
CA PHE A 691 -28.71 22.24 -8.87
C PHE A 691 -27.93 22.93 -9.99
N CYS A 692 -27.32 24.07 -9.65
CA CYS A 692 -26.47 24.84 -10.54
C CYS A 692 -25.39 25.58 -9.76
N GLY A 693 -24.11 25.31 -10.05
CA GLY A 693 -22.97 25.85 -9.33
C GLY A 693 -22.95 25.51 -7.84
N GLY A 694 -23.54 24.38 -7.45
CA GLY A 694 -23.72 23.96 -6.05
C GLY A 694 -24.95 24.56 -5.34
N ALA A 695 -25.62 25.55 -5.93
CA ALA A 695 -26.85 26.14 -5.37
C ALA A 695 -28.11 25.44 -5.89
N LEU A 696 -29.13 25.35 -5.03
CA LEU A 696 -30.45 24.82 -5.41
C LEU A 696 -31.32 25.94 -5.99
N VAL A 697 -31.74 25.78 -7.24
CA VAL A 697 -32.56 26.76 -7.98
C VAL A 697 -33.91 26.18 -8.37
N ALA A 698 -34.90 27.06 -8.57
CA ALA A 698 -36.27 26.72 -8.95
C ALA A 698 -36.72 27.55 -10.16
N LEU A 699 -37.53 26.93 -11.02
CA LEU A 699 -38.28 27.57 -12.10
C LEU A 699 -39.76 27.24 -11.97
N ASP A 700 -40.62 28.16 -12.42
CA ASP A 700 -42.04 27.88 -12.53
C ASP A 700 -42.25 26.71 -13.51
N ILE A 701 -42.99 25.69 -13.09
CA ILE A 701 -43.17 24.48 -13.89
C ILE A 701 -43.86 24.77 -15.22
N ALA A 702 -44.70 25.81 -15.30
CA ALA A 702 -45.40 26.19 -16.54
C ALA A 702 -44.44 26.60 -17.66
N GLN A 703 -43.24 27.02 -17.30
CA GLN A 703 -42.19 27.49 -18.22
C GLN A 703 -41.17 26.39 -18.53
N VAL A 704 -41.26 25.23 -17.88
CA VAL A 704 -40.36 24.10 -18.06
C VAL A 704 -41.01 23.08 -19.00
N ARG A 705 -40.24 22.54 -19.95
CA ARG A 705 -40.74 21.57 -20.94
C ARG A 705 -40.24 20.16 -20.68
N GLU A 706 -38.93 19.97 -20.70
CA GLU A 706 -38.28 18.68 -20.47
C GLU A 706 -36.82 18.90 -20.07
N ALA A 707 -36.18 17.85 -19.55
CA ALA A 707 -34.75 17.78 -19.35
C ALA A 707 -34.12 16.71 -20.27
N ARG A 708 -32.90 17.00 -20.74
CA ARG A 708 -32.10 16.12 -21.62
C ARG A 708 -30.68 15.97 -21.07
N PRO A 709 -29.97 14.85 -21.33
CA PRO A 709 -28.58 14.72 -20.90
C PRO A 709 -27.69 15.73 -21.62
N ALA A 710 -26.70 16.29 -20.93
CA ALA A 710 -25.73 17.20 -21.55
C ALA A 710 -24.87 16.52 -22.63
N SER A 711 -24.76 15.19 -22.62
CA SER A 711 -24.11 14.42 -23.70
C SER A 711 -24.83 14.52 -25.05
N ALA A 712 -26.11 14.94 -25.08
CA ALA A 712 -26.84 15.23 -26.31
C ALA A 712 -26.51 16.61 -26.91
N LEU A 713 -25.71 17.43 -26.21
CA LEU A 713 -25.25 18.73 -26.68
C LEU A 713 -24.28 18.57 -27.86
N THR A 714 -24.59 19.21 -28.99
CA THR A 714 -23.63 19.36 -30.08
C THR A 714 -22.90 20.69 -29.93
N ARG A 715 -21.61 20.64 -29.59
CA ARG A 715 -20.77 21.85 -29.52
C ARG A 715 -20.54 22.46 -30.90
N MET A 716 -20.77 23.75 -31.03
CA MET A 716 -20.55 24.49 -32.28
C MET A 716 -19.41 25.49 -32.12
N ARG A 717 -18.51 25.57 -33.11
CA ARG A 717 -17.36 26.50 -33.11
C ARG A 717 -17.62 27.78 -33.89
N ILE A 718 -18.68 27.85 -34.70
CA ILE A 718 -18.97 28.96 -35.63
C ILE A 718 -20.46 29.31 -35.52
N GLY A 719 -20.79 30.60 -35.44
CA GLY A 719 -22.18 31.10 -35.39
C GLY A 719 -22.89 30.94 -34.03
N CYS A 720 -22.13 30.71 -32.94
CA CYS A 720 -22.68 30.55 -31.60
C CYS A 720 -23.04 31.92 -30.99
N PRO A 721 -24.25 32.10 -30.43
CA PRO A 721 -24.57 33.26 -29.59
C PRO A 721 -23.57 33.41 -28.44
N GLU A 722 -23.35 34.64 -27.98
CA GLU A 722 -22.47 34.91 -26.83
C GLU A 722 -22.96 34.09 -25.62
N ARG A 723 -22.07 33.31 -25.00
CA ARG A 723 -22.33 32.43 -23.83
C ARG A 723 -23.13 31.14 -24.10
N ALA A 724 -23.47 30.83 -25.35
CA ALA A 724 -24.02 29.52 -25.68
C ALA A 724 -22.93 28.44 -25.73
N LEU A 725 -23.23 27.28 -25.14
CA LEU A 725 -22.37 26.10 -25.08
C LEU A 725 -22.49 25.22 -26.33
N GLY A 726 -23.65 25.27 -27.00
CA GLY A 726 -23.95 24.47 -28.18
C GLY A 726 -25.45 24.41 -28.49
N ILE A 727 -25.83 23.46 -29.35
CA ILE A 727 -27.21 23.20 -29.76
C ILE A 727 -27.68 21.84 -29.25
N LEU A 728 -28.93 21.79 -28.81
CA LEU A 728 -29.67 20.57 -28.51
C LEU A 728 -30.81 20.39 -29.52
N ARG A 729 -30.99 19.17 -30.03
CA ARG A 729 -32.12 18.82 -30.91
C ARG A 729 -33.26 18.25 -30.08
N LEU A 730 -34.45 18.81 -30.26
CA LEU A 730 -35.70 18.37 -29.64
C LEU A 730 -36.63 17.81 -30.71
N ASP A 731 -37.36 16.75 -30.37
CA ASP A 731 -38.41 16.20 -31.21
C ASP A 731 -39.77 16.70 -30.70
N ARG A 732 -40.43 17.56 -31.48
CA ARG A 732 -41.78 18.06 -31.19
C ARG A 732 -42.77 17.49 -32.19
N GLY A 733 -43.43 16.39 -31.81
CA GLY A 733 -44.51 15.81 -32.60
C GLY A 733 -44.13 15.47 -34.04
N GLY A 734 -42.88 15.04 -34.28
CA GLY A 734 -42.37 14.69 -35.60
C GLY A 734 -41.67 15.82 -36.37
N GLN A 735 -41.49 17.01 -35.78
CA GLN A 735 -40.61 18.07 -36.30
C GLN A 735 -39.39 18.26 -35.38
N GLU A 736 -38.19 18.20 -35.97
CA GLU A 736 -36.93 18.50 -35.26
C GLU A 736 -36.78 20.02 -35.06
N GLN A 737 -36.79 20.46 -33.80
CA GLN A 737 -36.49 21.84 -33.42
C GLN A 737 -35.11 21.90 -32.75
N SER A 738 -34.26 22.82 -33.19
CA SER A 738 -32.95 23.07 -32.57
C SER A 738 -33.03 24.20 -31.57
N VAL A 739 -32.44 23.99 -30.39
CA VAL A 739 -32.46 24.93 -29.27
C VAL A 739 -31.04 25.23 -28.78
N TRP A 740 -30.74 26.50 -28.53
CA TRP A 740 -29.46 26.94 -27.97
C TRP A 740 -29.37 26.63 -26.48
N VAL A 741 -28.24 26.09 -26.04
CA VAL A 741 -27.99 25.76 -24.64
C VAL A 741 -26.99 26.75 -24.05
N PHE A 742 -27.31 27.31 -22.89
CA PHE A 742 -26.52 28.32 -22.19
C PHE A 742 -26.00 27.80 -20.84
N ASP A 743 -24.85 28.34 -20.43
CA ASP A 743 -24.24 28.04 -19.13
C ASP A 743 -24.93 28.84 -18.01
N LEU A 744 -25.87 28.19 -17.30
CA LEU A 744 -26.58 28.84 -16.20
C LEU A 744 -25.66 29.11 -15.01
N GLY A 745 -24.66 28.26 -14.74
CA GLY A 745 -23.75 28.44 -13.61
C GLY A 745 -22.87 29.69 -13.76
N SER A 746 -22.49 30.01 -15.00
CA SER A 746 -21.83 31.28 -15.30
C SER A 746 -22.71 32.50 -14.99
N LEU A 747 -24.03 32.40 -15.20
CA LEU A 747 -24.99 33.47 -14.97
C LEU A 747 -25.41 33.62 -13.51
N VAL A 748 -25.60 32.49 -12.82
CA VAL A 748 -26.09 32.45 -11.43
C VAL A 748 -24.93 32.55 -10.43
N CYS A 749 -23.78 31.93 -10.73
CA CYS A 749 -22.65 31.81 -9.80
C CYS A 749 -21.40 32.60 -10.24
N GLY A 750 -21.40 33.17 -11.45
CA GLY A 750 -20.30 34.00 -11.96
C GLY A 750 -19.04 33.20 -12.34
N ARG A 751 -19.14 31.87 -12.43
CA ARG A 751 -18.04 30.97 -12.82
C ARG A 751 -18.53 30.01 -13.91
N PRO A 752 -17.71 29.73 -14.95
CA PRO A 752 -18.07 28.75 -15.96
C PRO A 752 -18.34 27.38 -15.32
N SER A 753 -19.43 26.72 -15.73
CA SER A 753 -19.77 25.38 -15.25
C SER A 753 -18.83 24.34 -15.85
N VAL A 754 -18.46 23.34 -15.04
CA VAL A 754 -17.70 22.18 -15.52
C VAL A 754 -18.69 21.13 -16.03
N LEU A 755 -18.64 20.83 -17.32
CA LEU A 755 -19.44 19.74 -17.92
C LEU A 755 -18.97 18.39 -17.37
N ALA A 756 -19.81 17.79 -16.53
CA ALA A 756 -19.61 16.45 -15.99
C ALA A 756 -20.47 15.42 -16.71
N ALA A 757 -20.19 14.13 -16.49
CA ALA A 757 -20.97 13.02 -17.07
C ALA A 757 -22.46 13.07 -16.68
N ASN A 758 -22.77 13.63 -15.51
CA ASN A 758 -24.11 13.72 -14.95
C ASN A 758 -24.84 15.04 -15.25
N SER A 759 -24.20 15.99 -15.94
CA SER A 759 -24.82 17.28 -16.24
C SER A 759 -26.07 17.13 -17.13
N GLN A 760 -27.05 18.01 -16.89
CA GLN A 760 -28.35 17.98 -17.53
C GLN A 760 -28.62 19.30 -18.25
N VAL A 761 -29.49 19.27 -19.25
CA VAL A 761 -29.98 20.46 -19.95
C VAL A 761 -31.47 20.58 -19.68
N VAL A 762 -31.87 21.60 -18.93
CA VAL A 762 -33.27 21.93 -18.65
C VAL A 762 -33.78 22.81 -19.78
N VAL A 763 -34.79 22.35 -20.50
CA VAL A 763 -35.42 23.10 -21.61
C VAL A 763 -36.55 23.95 -21.03
N VAL A 764 -36.44 25.25 -21.22
CA VAL A 764 -37.42 26.24 -20.78
C VAL A 764 -38.00 26.99 -21.96
N GLU A 765 -39.25 27.39 -21.85
CA GLU A 765 -39.96 28.12 -22.89
C GLU A 765 -40.64 29.36 -22.31
N HIS A 766 -40.43 30.49 -22.99
CA HIS A 766 -41.06 31.76 -22.67
C HIS A 766 -41.51 32.44 -23.96
N GLU A 767 -42.77 32.90 -24.00
CA GLU A 767 -43.38 33.54 -25.18
C GLU A 767 -43.18 32.78 -26.50
N GLY A 768 -43.26 31.44 -26.46
CA GLY A 768 -43.13 30.58 -27.63
C GLY A 768 -41.70 30.34 -28.13
N GLN A 769 -40.68 30.87 -27.45
CA GLN A 769 -39.27 30.57 -27.71
C GLN A 769 -38.70 29.63 -26.66
N ALA A 770 -37.91 28.64 -27.09
CA ALA A 770 -37.26 27.68 -26.21
C ALA A 770 -35.75 27.92 -26.13
N ILE A 771 -35.17 27.73 -24.95
CA ILE A 771 -33.73 27.70 -24.68
C ILE A 771 -33.40 26.51 -23.76
N GLY A 772 -32.16 26.04 -23.80
CA GLY A 772 -31.64 25.05 -22.86
C GLY A 772 -30.76 25.72 -21.82
N LEU A 773 -30.86 25.28 -20.58
CA LEU A 773 -30.03 25.73 -19.46
C LEU A 773 -29.20 24.55 -18.95
N LEU A 774 -27.88 24.69 -18.94
CA LEU A 774 -27.01 23.69 -18.34
C LEU A 774 -27.20 23.70 -16.81
N ALA A 775 -27.58 22.55 -16.27
CA ALA A 775 -27.71 22.26 -14.86
C ALA A 775 -26.72 21.17 -14.45
N ASP A 776 -26.28 21.21 -13.19
CA ASP A 776 -25.38 20.20 -12.65
C ASP A 776 -26.12 18.88 -12.44
N GLU A 777 -27.29 18.94 -11.82
CA GLU A 777 -28.11 17.77 -11.47
C GLU A 777 -29.59 18.14 -11.33
N LEU A 778 -30.51 17.25 -11.72
CA LEU A 778 -31.95 17.41 -11.46
C LEU A 778 -32.29 17.04 -10.02
N HIS A 779 -33.17 17.81 -9.39
CA HIS A 779 -33.62 17.57 -8.03
C HIS A 779 -35.05 16.99 -7.99
N ALA A 780 -36.09 17.83 -7.97
CA ALA A 780 -37.48 17.39 -7.84
C ALA A 780 -38.48 18.39 -8.45
N VAL A 781 -39.73 17.95 -8.60
CA VAL A 781 -40.89 18.84 -8.80
C VAL A 781 -41.66 18.93 -7.49
N SER A 782 -41.87 20.13 -6.97
CA SER A 782 -42.47 20.34 -5.64
C SER A 782 -43.47 21.49 -5.64
N SER A 783 -44.50 21.36 -4.80
CA SER A 783 -45.53 22.39 -4.60
C SER A 783 -45.28 23.18 -3.32
N TYR A 784 -45.36 24.50 -3.40
CA TYR A 784 -45.20 25.42 -2.27
C TYR A 784 -46.37 26.39 -2.18
N GLY A 785 -46.85 26.68 -0.97
CA GLY A 785 -47.88 27.68 -0.75
C GLY A 785 -47.32 29.11 -0.78
N GLU A 786 -48.19 30.11 -0.96
CA GLU A 786 -47.79 31.54 -0.96
C GLU A 786 -47.00 31.95 0.29
N GLY A 787 -47.30 31.39 1.46
CA GLY A 787 -46.57 31.69 2.71
C GLY A 787 -45.12 31.19 2.77
N GLN A 788 -44.71 30.31 1.85
CA GLN A 788 -43.33 29.83 1.74
C GLN A 788 -42.51 30.60 0.69
N LEU A 789 -43.17 31.46 -0.09
CA LEU A 789 -42.55 32.30 -1.09
C LEU A 789 -42.24 33.65 -0.46
N SER A 790 -40.96 33.96 -0.32
CA SER A 790 -40.51 35.29 0.09
C SER A 790 -40.02 36.06 -1.12
N PRO A 791 -40.52 37.29 -1.39
CA PRO A 791 -39.86 38.16 -2.35
C PRO A 791 -38.44 38.44 -1.86
N THR A 792 -37.48 38.60 -2.77
CA THR A 792 -36.12 38.92 -2.35
C THR A 792 -36.12 40.31 -1.70
N PRO A 793 -35.39 40.54 -0.59
CA PRO A 793 -35.26 41.87 0.00
C PRO A 793 -34.52 42.87 -0.93
N PHE A 794 -34.04 42.41 -2.09
CA PHE A 794 -33.25 43.16 -3.06
C PHE A 794 -34.03 43.49 -4.34
N ALA A 795 -35.36 43.45 -4.31
CA ALA A 795 -36.28 43.61 -5.45
C ALA A 795 -36.18 44.94 -6.25
N ALA A 796 -35.27 45.86 -5.89
CA ALA A 796 -35.17 47.18 -6.50
C ALA A 796 -34.22 47.27 -7.72
N GLN A 797 -33.49 46.21 -8.08
CA GLN A 797 -32.60 46.20 -9.24
C GLN A 797 -32.79 44.89 -10.02
N HIS A 798 -33.03 44.97 -11.33
CA HIS A 798 -33.22 43.85 -12.27
C HIS A 798 -32.24 42.71 -11.98
N ARG A 799 -32.67 41.64 -11.30
CA ARG A 799 -31.85 40.49 -10.93
C ARG A 799 -32.54 39.18 -11.34
N LEU A 800 -31.73 38.22 -11.78
CA LEU A 800 -32.13 36.91 -12.30
C LEU A 800 -32.98 36.09 -11.29
N VAL A 801 -32.89 36.42 -10.00
CA VAL A 801 -33.60 35.76 -8.90
C VAL A 801 -34.81 36.61 -8.49
N ARG A 802 -36.02 36.13 -8.76
CA ARG A 802 -37.31 36.79 -8.45
C ARG A 802 -37.71 36.66 -6.98
N GLY A 803 -37.29 35.58 -6.31
CA GLY A 803 -37.73 35.26 -4.97
C GLY A 803 -36.92 34.14 -4.33
N ILE A 804 -37.22 33.82 -3.07
CA ILE A 804 -36.66 32.68 -2.35
C ILE A 804 -37.81 31.82 -1.85
N ILE A 805 -37.71 30.51 -2.07
CA ILE A 805 -38.61 29.51 -1.50
C ILE A 805 -38.00 29.03 -0.18
N ARG A 806 -38.72 29.20 0.94
CA ARG A 806 -38.35 28.68 2.26
C ARG A 806 -38.91 27.26 2.42
N ALA A 807 -38.10 26.26 2.06
CA ALA A 807 -38.45 24.84 2.18
C ALA A 807 -38.02 24.25 3.54
N ASN A 808 -38.59 23.09 3.91
CA ASN A 808 -38.28 22.37 5.16
C ASN A 808 -38.39 23.24 6.43
N GLY A 809 -39.45 24.07 6.52
CA GLY A 809 -39.63 24.98 7.64
C GLY A 809 -38.61 26.13 7.71
N GLY A 810 -37.90 26.43 6.62
CA GLY A 810 -36.90 27.49 6.53
C GLY A 810 -35.45 27.01 6.61
N ALA A 811 -35.21 25.71 6.83
CA ALA A 811 -33.87 25.12 6.87
C ALA A 811 -33.21 25.00 5.49
N CYS A 812 -33.97 25.13 4.41
CA CYS A 812 -33.45 25.12 3.05
C CYS A 812 -34.03 26.29 2.25
N LEU A 813 -33.15 27.06 1.62
CA LEU A 813 -33.50 28.19 0.76
C LEU A 813 -33.27 27.81 -0.70
N VAL A 814 -34.31 27.96 -1.52
CA VAL A 814 -34.24 27.70 -2.97
C VAL A 814 -34.41 29.01 -3.72
N GLN A 815 -33.48 29.32 -4.63
CA GLN A 815 -33.55 30.55 -5.43
C GLN A 815 -34.57 30.40 -6.56
N LEU A 816 -35.60 31.24 -6.59
CA LEU A 816 -36.59 31.24 -7.66
C LEU A 816 -36.11 32.15 -8.80
N LEU A 817 -35.83 31.56 -9.96
CA LEU A 817 -35.35 32.28 -11.14
C LEU A 817 -36.49 32.94 -11.91
N ASP A 818 -36.22 34.12 -12.47
CA ASP A 818 -37.11 34.81 -13.40
C ASP A 818 -36.77 34.41 -14.85
N THR A 819 -37.61 33.60 -15.49
CA THR A 819 -37.38 33.23 -16.89
C THR A 819 -37.45 34.41 -17.85
N ALA A 820 -38.31 35.40 -17.60
CA ALA A 820 -38.45 36.53 -18.52
C ALA A 820 -37.15 37.35 -18.52
N CYS A 821 -36.63 37.65 -17.33
CA CYS A 821 -35.31 38.28 -17.18
C CYS A 821 -34.20 37.43 -17.81
N LEU A 822 -34.23 36.11 -17.60
CA LEU A 822 -33.23 35.19 -18.15
C LEU A 822 -33.22 35.20 -19.69
N PHE A 823 -34.38 35.26 -20.35
CA PHE A 823 -34.47 35.41 -21.81
C PHE A 823 -33.97 36.79 -22.28
N HIS A 824 -34.24 37.87 -21.53
CA HIS A 824 -33.74 39.21 -21.86
C HIS A 824 -32.22 39.34 -21.73
N VAL A 825 -31.63 38.74 -20.68
CA VAL A 825 -30.16 38.71 -20.47
C VAL A 825 -29.49 37.88 -21.57
N LEU A 826 -30.04 36.72 -21.93
CA LEU A 826 -29.46 35.84 -22.94
C LEU A 826 -29.59 36.36 -24.39
N ARG A 827 -30.55 37.24 -24.66
CA ARG A 827 -30.67 37.95 -25.96
C ARG A 827 -29.81 39.21 -26.06
N GLY A 828 -29.06 39.56 -25.00
CA GLY A 828 -28.22 40.77 -24.96
C GLY A 828 -29.01 42.08 -24.86
N THR A 829 -30.29 42.02 -24.45
CA THR A 829 -31.16 43.20 -24.31
C THR A 829 -31.02 43.92 -22.96
N GLU A 830 -30.43 43.28 -21.95
CA GLU A 830 -30.15 43.86 -20.63
C GLU A 830 -28.72 43.48 -20.16
N PRO A 831 -28.04 44.34 -19.36
CA PRO A 831 -26.74 43.99 -18.75
C PRO A 831 -26.88 42.85 -17.73
N VAL A 832 -25.79 42.12 -17.48
CA VAL A 832 -25.78 41.01 -16.53
C VAL A 832 -26.09 41.53 -15.12
N PRO A 833 -27.11 40.99 -14.44
CA PRO A 833 -27.39 41.39 -13.07
C PRO A 833 -26.25 41.11 -12.09
N GLU A 834 -26.15 41.91 -11.03
CA GLU A 834 -25.35 41.55 -9.85
C GLU A 834 -25.89 40.28 -9.19
N ILE A 835 -24.98 39.33 -8.96
CA ILE A 835 -25.27 37.98 -8.44
C ILE A 835 -25.55 38.03 -6.93
N LEU A 836 -26.60 37.34 -6.48
CA LEU A 836 -26.85 37.06 -5.06
C LEU A 836 -26.02 35.83 -4.63
N ARG A 837 -24.97 36.05 -3.83
CA ARG A 837 -24.23 34.98 -3.14
C ARG A 837 -24.88 34.73 -1.78
N LEU A 838 -25.45 33.54 -1.59
CA LEU A 838 -26.04 33.16 -0.30
C LEU A 838 -24.99 32.82 0.77
N ASP A 839 -23.73 32.57 0.38
CA ASP A 839 -22.65 32.18 1.29
C ASP A 839 -22.07 33.33 2.13
N ASP A 840 -22.29 34.59 1.72
CA ASP A 840 -21.61 35.75 2.32
C ASP A 840 -22.38 36.40 3.49
N GLU A 841 -23.67 36.08 3.72
CA GLU A 841 -24.47 36.72 4.79
C GLU A 841 -25.47 35.78 5.50
N GLU A 842 -24.95 34.76 6.21
CA GLU A 842 -25.75 33.97 7.15
C GLU A 842 -26.38 34.76 8.34
N PRO A 843 -25.93 35.95 8.79
CA PRO A 843 -26.59 36.60 9.93
C PRO A 843 -27.87 37.40 9.60
N LEU A 844 -28.12 37.77 8.33
CA LEU A 844 -29.18 38.75 7.99
C LEU A 844 -30.49 38.13 7.50
N LEU A 845 -30.48 36.87 7.03
CA LEU A 845 -31.68 36.18 6.52
C LEU A 845 -32.58 35.58 7.63
N LEU A 846 -32.07 35.42 8.86
CA LEU A 846 -32.82 34.86 9.99
C LEU A 846 -33.58 35.90 10.82
N ALA A 847 -33.41 37.21 10.56
CA ALA A 847 -33.95 38.29 11.40
C ALA A 847 -35.07 39.12 10.74
N ALA A 848 -35.59 38.74 9.57
CA ALA A 848 -36.66 39.44 8.86
C ALA A 848 -37.86 38.55 8.50
#